data_AF-A0AA85BLU5-F1
#
_entry.id   AF-A0AA85BLU5-F1
#
_cell.length_a   1.000
_cell.length_b   1.000
_cell.length_c   1.000
_cell.angle_alpha   90.00
_cell.angle_beta   90.00
_cell.angle_gamma   90.00
#
_symmetry.space_group_name_H-M   'P 1'
#
loop_
_entity.id
_entity.type
_entity.pdbx_description
1 polymer ?
#
loop_
_entity_poly.entity_id
_entity_poly.type
_entity_poly.pdbx_seq_one_letter_code
_entity_poly.pdbx_strand_id
1 'polypeptide(L)'
;MLNYPSLTSGTEGSGIGRTTTSSRLKSKPPTGQHTTTPSKLGGSLKDAKQRKLEQQVQELRVERDLLRQELDSITRSRHRSPSPVTRSRSLNRFQTRDDYTELTKLRQERDELRSLLNKLEHRVQEIQRNVHTLTQERDQINKLYNDSRSEIHRLHQDLYAMHETGDRNTQTTQTVLRRVESERDRALVDLSRVTAERDSLITKYKNCTENAHADKLRLTNQLDHLENSLNQVAEERDEVIRRVSMHRLRIDELQQRQQQLEDSLAERQELLKKVNEESAQLKQEAELQNNRLEERELQISQMNERTRVMEMDCRRLHERVDEYDMKLRKERDECSLLRNQLQNMEEEKVKLQCDFDNLTCERDDLVKHQRQIEKRAQINLSERDRLSRQVNDLNDLKESLEKQLRQLEKDYSDQTTKYQLEREANEKLQQRIDTAIHNKNSIDRRANWLEQQTEELRSHIDQLQQQLSTQKDENKWMSETNEKLTADNESLRVCDYTLCLLSKNTSTGDLWLIYGCRSPTSSLLFENELSDAVNSKVLKHLCLCFSRDTVNSPDEKYALKEISSILTEQACFPLKAQYVQDCILCKYSTDYEVSEHDIQLMNLVFEKGAKIMICGGPRALAFGVYESWLRLLAMRLYFERTQKWCKYSAIPEEDFINARAYVDIMRKAERFQEDVWA
;
A
#
# COMPACT_ATOMS: atom_id res chain seq x y z
N MET A 1 49.10 45.87 -26.89
CA MET A 1 49.32 45.75 -28.35
C MET A 1 48.17 44.94 -28.93
N LEU A 2 47.80 45.20 -30.20
CA LEU A 2 46.68 44.58 -30.94
C LEU A 2 45.29 44.99 -30.37
N ASN A 3 44.26 45.41 -31.12
CA ASN A 3 43.68 45.07 -32.44
C ASN A 3 42.85 43.76 -32.42
N TYR A 4 41.59 43.67 -32.90
CA TYR A 4 40.70 44.72 -33.48
C TYR A 4 39.16 44.49 -33.16
N PRO A 5 38.17 44.36 -34.09
CA PRO A 5 36.85 45.05 -34.04
C PRO A 5 35.66 44.16 -33.57
N SER A 6 34.43 44.64 -33.32
CA SER A 6 33.35 45.01 -34.29
C SER A 6 32.09 45.47 -33.49
N LEU A 7 31.25 46.46 -33.83
CA LEU A 7 30.39 46.79 -35.00
C LEU A 7 29.01 46.08 -35.08
N THR A 8 28.00 46.78 -35.65
CA THR A 8 26.53 46.48 -35.79
C THR A 8 25.67 46.82 -34.53
N SER A 9 24.66 47.70 -34.48
CA SER A 9 23.45 48.05 -35.30
C SER A 9 22.22 47.15 -35.01
N GLY A 10 20.98 47.63 -34.79
CA GLY A 10 20.41 48.99 -34.74
C GLY A 10 18.85 48.94 -34.85
N THR A 11 18.14 50.09 -34.87
CA THR A 11 16.70 50.29 -35.26
C THR A 11 15.60 49.57 -34.40
N GLU A 12 14.32 49.96 -34.31
CA GLU A 12 13.54 51.17 -34.71
C GLU A 12 12.20 51.33 -33.92
N GLY A 13 11.56 52.51 -34.00
CA GLY A 13 10.09 52.71 -33.81
C GLY A 13 9.55 52.99 -32.38
N SER A 14 8.37 53.63 -32.19
CA SER A 14 7.53 54.39 -33.13
C SER A 14 6.43 55.25 -32.43
N GLY A 15 6.00 56.37 -33.04
CA GLY A 15 4.72 57.09 -32.76
C GLY A 15 4.72 58.13 -31.60
N ILE A 16 3.75 59.08 -31.48
CA ILE A 16 2.59 59.50 -32.30
C ILE A 16 2.30 61.03 -32.11
N GLY A 17 1.81 61.73 -33.16
CA GLY A 17 1.08 63.03 -33.07
C GLY A 17 1.81 64.25 -33.70
N ARG A 18 1.34 64.96 -34.75
CA ARG A 18 0.09 65.76 -35.00
C ARG A 18 0.04 67.10 -34.21
N THR A 19 -0.29 68.27 -34.77
CA THR A 19 -0.76 68.68 -36.13
C THR A 19 -0.66 70.20 -36.41
N THR A 20 -0.61 70.62 -37.70
CA THR A 20 -1.15 71.90 -38.31
C THR A 20 -0.60 73.28 -37.84
N THR A 21 -0.56 74.40 -38.62
CA THR A 21 -0.82 74.72 -40.05
C THR A 21 -0.06 75.99 -40.49
N SER A 22 0.03 76.29 -41.80
CA SER A 22 0.81 77.44 -42.33
C SER A 22 0.03 78.74 -42.56
N SER A 23 0.71 79.89 -42.54
CA SER A 23 0.41 81.01 -43.45
C SER A 23 1.67 81.82 -43.81
N ARG A 24 1.56 82.75 -44.76
CA ARG A 24 2.55 82.90 -45.84
C ARG A 24 2.74 84.35 -46.32
N LEU A 25 3.99 84.83 -46.32
CA LEU A 25 4.59 85.90 -47.15
C LEU A 25 3.84 87.24 -47.36
N LYS A 26 4.56 88.34 -47.14
CA LYS A 26 4.68 89.41 -48.16
C LYS A 26 5.90 90.31 -47.94
N SER A 27 6.34 90.96 -49.02
CA SER A 27 7.50 91.85 -49.08
C SER A 27 7.20 93.06 -49.96
N LYS A 28 7.79 94.23 -49.67
CA LYS A 28 8.58 95.09 -50.59
C LYS A 28 8.98 96.43 -49.94
N PRO A 29 9.95 97.18 -50.52
CA PRO A 29 10.68 98.25 -49.81
C PRO A 29 10.51 99.70 -50.39
N PRO A 30 11.48 100.38 -51.06
CA PRO A 30 12.01 101.64 -50.53
C PRO A 30 12.08 102.84 -51.51
N THR A 31 12.50 104.01 -51.00
CA THR A 31 13.08 105.18 -51.73
C THR A 31 13.85 106.05 -50.71
N GLY A 32 14.84 106.89 -51.04
CA GLY A 32 15.53 107.27 -52.29
C GLY A 32 16.72 108.21 -51.92
N GLN A 33 17.87 108.27 -52.61
CA GLN A 33 18.13 108.90 -53.93
C GLN A 33 17.86 110.43 -53.95
N HIS A 34 18.63 111.31 -54.60
CA HIS A 34 19.90 111.24 -55.39
C HIS A 34 20.67 112.60 -55.21
N THR A 35 21.78 113.02 -55.84
CA THR A 35 22.50 112.77 -57.13
C THR A 35 24.03 112.85 -56.95
N THR A 36 24.85 112.71 -58.02
CA THR A 36 26.32 113.04 -58.05
C THR A 36 26.75 113.53 -59.46
N THR A 37 27.74 112.87 -60.13
CA THR A 37 28.10 112.91 -61.58
C THR A 37 28.97 114.09 -62.13
N PRO A 38 29.65 113.96 -63.30
CA PRO A 38 30.43 112.79 -63.81
C PRO A 38 31.70 113.09 -64.66
N SER A 39 32.29 112.02 -65.24
CA SER A 39 33.05 111.94 -66.54
C SER A 39 34.55 112.29 -66.51
N LYS A 40 35.47 111.65 -67.27
CA LYS A 40 35.39 110.92 -68.56
C LYS A 40 36.23 109.61 -68.53
N LEU A 41 36.26 108.79 -69.60
CA LEU A 41 36.97 107.48 -69.65
C LEU A 41 37.40 107.03 -71.07
N GLY A 42 38.55 106.34 -71.21
CA GLY A 42 39.03 105.66 -72.42
C GLY A 42 40.40 104.98 -72.20
N GLY A 43 40.88 104.00 -73.00
CA GLY A 43 40.22 103.34 -74.14
C GLY A 43 40.96 102.11 -74.70
N SER A 44 42.29 102.15 -74.90
CA SER A 44 43.03 101.19 -75.76
C SER A 44 43.96 100.18 -75.07
N LEU A 45 44.09 100.20 -73.73
CA LEU A 45 44.82 99.17 -72.96
C LEU A 45 44.12 97.79 -72.97
N LYS A 46 43.06 97.62 -73.78
CA LYS A 46 41.99 96.64 -73.55
C LYS A 46 42.43 95.20 -73.63
N ASP A 47 43.21 94.76 -74.62
CA ASP A 47 43.43 93.32 -74.82
C ASP A 47 44.56 92.75 -73.93
N ALA A 48 45.57 93.58 -73.61
CA ALA A 48 46.52 93.27 -72.54
C ALA A 48 45.83 93.33 -71.16
N LYS A 49 44.88 94.26 -70.96
CA LYS A 49 43.96 94.19 -69.82
C LYS A 49 43.05 92.97 -69.89
N GLN A 50 42.61 92.50 -71.06
CA GLN A 50 41.66 91.40 -71.21
C GLN A 50 42.28 90.12 -70.67
N ARG A 51 43.54 89.83 -71.04
CA ARG A 51 44.26 88.67 -70.48
C ARG A 51 44.58 88.81 -68.99
N LYS A 52 44.95 90.02 -68.52
CA LYS A 52 45.08 90.27 -67.07
C LYS A 52 43.75 90.21 -66.32
N LEU A 53 42.64 90.58 -66.96
CA LEU A 53 41.28 90.48 -66.43
C LEU A 53 40.78 89.04 -66.47
N GLU A 54 41.18 88.22 -67.44
CA GLU A 54 40.89 86.79 -67.49
C GLU A 54 41.66 86.04 -66.41
N GLN A 55 42.95 86.39 -66.20
CA GLN A 55 43.75 85.89 -65.08
C GLN A 55 43.18 86.36 -63.74
N GLN A 56 42.89 87.66 -63.56
CA GLN A 56 42.23 88.17 -62.37
C GLN A 56 40.82 87.59 -62.19
N VAL A 57 40.06 87.31 -63.25
CA VAL A 57 38.75 86.63 -63.16
C VAL A 57 38.93 85.18 -62.77
N GLN A 58 40.03 84.52 -63.12
CA GLN A 58 40.32 83.17 -62.66
C GLN A 58 40.81 83.14 -61.20
N GLU A 59 41.62 84.11 -60.79
CA GLU A 59 42.01 84.34 -59.38
C GLU A 59 40.76 84.70 -58.55
N LEU A 60 39.94 85.67 -58.99
CA LEU A 60 38.65 86.03 -58.40
C LEU A 60 37.60 84.91 -58.49
N ARG A 61 37.76 83.90 -59.35
CA ARG A 61 36.92 82.68 -59.34
C ARG A 61 37.36 81.72 -58.24
N VAL A 62 38.66 81.49 -58.10
CA VAL A 62 39.22 80.70 -56.99
C VAL A 62 38.94 81.38 -55.65
N GLU A 63 39.17 82.68 -55.54
CA GLU A 63 38.83 83.49 -54.36
C GLU A 63 37.32 83.50 -54.12
N ARG A 64 36.48 83.68 -55.14
CA ARG A 64 35.02 83.59 -54.98
C ARG A 64 34.58 82.19 -54.55
N ASP A 65 35.19 81.12 -55.03
CA ASP A 65 34.80 79.76 -54.66
C ASP A 65 35.36 79.35 -53.28
N LEU A 66 36.51 79.89 -52.85
CA LEU A 66 36.99 79.85 -51.48
C LEU A 66 36.09 80.66 -50.53
N LEU A 67 35.81 81.93 -50.83
CA LEU A 67 34.85 82.77 -50.10
C LEU A 67 33.44 82.19 -50.10
N ARG A 68 33.08 81.38 -51.11
CA ARG A 68 31.81 80.64 -51.16
C ARG A 68 31.85 79.36 -50.33
N GLN A 69 33.00 78.69 -50.22
CA GLN A 69 33.21 77.58 -49.29
C GLN A 69 33.23 78.08 -47.83
N GLU A 70 33.83 79.25 -47.57
CA GLU A 70 33.75 79.97 -46.30
C GLU A 70 32.32 80.47 -46.03
N LEU A 71 31.63 81.06 -47.00
CA LEU A 71 30.22 81.44 -46.85
C LEU A 71 29.32 80.22 -46.64
N ASP A 72 29.58 79.08 -47.27
CA ASP A 72 28.86 77.82 -46.99
C ASP A 72 29.15 77.32 -45.57
N SER A 73 30.40 77.43 -45.10
CA SER A 73 30.78 77.11 -43.71
C SER A 73 30.08 78.04 -42.71
N ILE A 74 30.12 79.36 -42.96
CA ILE A 74 29.48 80.41 -42.17
C ILE A 74 27.94 80.31 -42.26
N THR A 75 27.38 79.84 -43.36
CA THR A 75 25.91 79.67 -43.53
C THR A 75 25.44 78.38 -42.87
N ARG A 76 26.21 77.28 -42.94
CA ARG A 76 25.99 76.07 -42.12
C ARG A 76 26.09 76.39 -40.62
N SER A 77 27.00 77.29 -40.23
CA SER A 77 27.11 77.86 -38.88
C SER A 77 25.87 78.70 -38.49
N ARG A 78 25.38 79.58 -39.38
CA ARG A 78 24.28 80.53 -39.09
C ARG A 78 22.87 79.97 -39.28
N HIS A 79 22.69 78.86 -40.00
CA HIS A 79 21.38 78.21 -40.18
C HIS A 79 20.87 77.45 -38.94
N ARG A 80 21.62 77.46 -37.82
CA ARG A 80 21.02 77.35 -36.48
C ARG A 80 20.63 78.75 -35.96
N SER A 81 19.43 79.17 -36.35
CA SER A 81 18.77 80.42 -35.91
C SER A 81 17.40 80.09 -35.26
N PRO A 82 16.86 80.95 -34.36
CA PRO A 82 16.64 80.43 -33.00
C PRO A 82 15.20 80.52 -32.44
N SER A 83 14.86 79.58 -31.55
CA SER A 83 13.82 79.73 -30.50
C SER A 83 13.93 78.57 -29.48
N PRO A 84 13.44 78.70 -28.24
CA PRO A 84 13.90 79.64 -27.24
C PRO A 84 14.57 78.87 -26.07
N VAL A 85 15.87 79.07 -25.84
CA VAL A 85 16.61 78.27 -24.84
C VAL A 85 16.41 78.79 -23.42
N THR A 86 15.44 78.21 -22.74
CA THR A 86 15.44 78.14 -21.28
C THR A 86 16.64 77.31 -20.79
N ARG A 87 17.52 77.95 -20.02
CA ARG A 87 18.32 77.36 -18.91
C ARG A 87 18.56 75.83 -18.97
N SER A 88 19.56 75.35 -19.73
CA SER A 88 20.07 73.98 -19.55
C SER A 88 21.47 73.67 -20.09
N ARG A 89 22.27 73.05 -19.21
CA ARG A 89 23.16 71.89 -19.40
C ARG A 89 24.31 71.91 -20.43
N SER A 90 25.51 71.81 -19.85
CA SER A 90 26.66 70.97 -20.29
C SER A 90 27.24 71.12 -21.71
N LEU A 91 28.34 71.87 -21.81
CA LEU A 91 29.48 71.46 -22.63
C LEU A 91 30.39 70.56 -21.79
N ASN A 92 30.33 69.24 -21.98
CA ASN A 92 31.11 68.28 -21.21
C ASN A 92 32.16 67.57 -22.09
N ARG A 93 33.25 68.27 -22.39
CA ARG A 93 34.47 67.73 -23.03
C ARG A 93 35.67 68.65 -22.75
N PHE A 94 36.06 68.73 -21.48
CA PHE A 94 37.45 69.06 -21.13
C PHE A 94 38.26 67.76 -21.26
N GLN A 95 39.32 67.76 -22.05
CA GLN A 95 40.16 66.60 -22.29
C GLN A 95 41.59 66.91 -21.86
N THR A 96 41.82 66.71 -20.56
CA THR A 96 43.01 67.01 -19.73
C THR A 96 42.81 68.20 -18.78
N ARG A 97 43.71 68.28 -17.80
CA ARG A 97 43.78 69.34 -16.78
C ARG A 97 44.25 70.67 -17.37
N ASP A 98 45.01 70.62 -18.45
CA ASP A 98 45.71 71.78 -18.98
C ASP A 98 44.75 72.71 -19.75
N ASP A 99 43.77 72.15 -20.49
CA ASP A 99 42.60 72.85 -21.07
C ASP A 99 41.96 73.84 -20.09
N TYR A 100 41.80 73.43 -18.83
CA TYR A 100 41.14 74.23 -17.79
C TYR A 100 42.02 75.41 -17.34
N THR A 101 43.34 75.22 -17.33
CA THR A 101 44.29 76.30 -17.02
C THR A 101 44.40 77.31 -18.16
N GLU A 102 44.39 76.85 -19.40
CA GLU A 102 44.42 77.70 -20.59
C GLU A 102 43.12 78.50 -20.74
N LEU A 103 41.96 77.85 -20.58
CA LEU A 103 40.67 78.55 -20.54
C LEU A 103 40.60 79.59 -19.40
N THR A 104 41.32 79.39 -18.30
CA THR A 104 41.40 80.38 -17.21
C THR A 104 42.26 81.59 -17.60
N LYS A 105 43.43 81.37 -18.23
CA LYS A 105 44.28 82.45 -18.77
C LYS A 105 43.54 83.27 -19.84
N LEU A 106 42.94 82.62 -20.83
CA LEU A 106 42.17 83.27 -21.90
C LEU A 106 40.95 84.06 -21.39
N ARG A 107 40.40 83.71 -20.22
CA ARG A 107 39.37 84.53 -19.54
C ARG A 107 39.98 85.79 -18.93
N GLN A 108 41.11 85.65 -18.23
CA GLN A 108 41.82 86.77 -17.61
C GLN A 108 42.31 87.77 -18.68
N GLU A 109 43.03 87.33 -19.71
CA GLU A 109 43.49 88.18 -20.82
C GLU A 109 42.34 88.95 -21.48
N ARG A 110 41.20 88.28 -21.70
CA ARG A 110 40.00 88.90 -22.27
C ARG A 110 39.38 89.96 -21.35
N ASP A 111 39.44 89.81 -20.04
CA ASP A 111 38.93 90.80 -19.10
C ASP A 111 39.94 91.94 -18.83
N GLU A 112 41.25 91.68 -18.94
CA GLU A 112 42.30 92.70 -18.97
C GLU A 112 42.20 93.59 -20.24
N LEU A 113 42.01 92.98 -21.42
CA LEU A 113 41.78 93.71 -22.68
C LEU A 113 40.49 94.55 -22.64
N ARG A 114 39.42 94.07 -21.98
CA ARG A 114 38.21 94.86 -21.72
C ARG A 114 38.48 96.02 -20.76
N SER A 115 39.28 95.83 -19.72
CA SER A 115 39.71 96.90 -18.82
C SER A 115 40.50 97.99 -19.57
N LEU A 116 41.36 97.59 -20.50
CA LEU A 116 42.12 98.52 -21.34
C LEU A 116 41.21 99.27 -22.33
N LEU A 117 40.27 98.58 -22.99
CA LEU A 117 39.31 99.21 -23.90
C LEU A 117 38.48 100.29 -23.18
N ASN A 118 37.88 99.96 -22.03
CA ASN A 118 37.12 100.92 -21.23
C ASN A 118 37.94 102.18 -20.86
N LYS A 119 39.24 102.01 -20.55
CA LYS A 119 40.15 103.13 -20.24
C LYS A 119 40.44 104.01 -21.46
N LEU A 120 40.56 103.42 -22.65
CA LEU A 120 40.74 104.14 -23.91
C LEU A 120 39.46 104.89 -24.31
N GLU A 121 38.30 104.25 -24.21
CA GLU A 121 37.00 104.89 -24.44
C GLU A 121 36.77 106.08 -23.50
N HIS A 122 37.10 105.94 -22.21
CA HIS A 122 36.97 107.03 -21.25
C HIS A 122 37.89 108.22 -21.58
N ARG A 123 39.14 107.96 -21.99
CA ARG A 123 40.08 108.99 -22.48
C ARG A 123 39.59 109.69 -23.75
N VAL A 124 38.95 108.96 -24.68
CA VAL A 124 38.35 109.58 -25.88
C VAL A 124 37.21 110.53 -25.48
N GLN A 125 36.35 110.14 -24.53
CA GLN A 125 35.30 111.04 -24.01
C GLN A 125 35.87 112.26 -23.29
N GLU A 126 36.95 112.10 -22.52
CA GLU A 126 37.67 113.18 -21.84
C GLU A 126 38.23 114.20 -22.84
N ILE A 127 38.94 113.72 -23.88
CA ILE A 127 39.46 114.56 -24.96
C ILE A 127 38.31 115.30 -25.69
N GLN A 128 37.19 114.62 -25.96
CA GLN A 128 36.01 115.24 -26.57
C GLN A 128 35.41 116.37 -25.72
N ARG A 129 35.33 116.19 -24.40
CA ARG A 129 34.90 117.26 -23.46
C ARG A 129 35.88 118.43 -23.48
N ASN A 130 37.18 118.16 -23.40
CA ASN A 130 38.21 119.20 -23.37
C ASN A 130 38.24 120.03 -24.66
N VAL A 131 38.08 119.39 -25.83
CA VAL A 131 37.95 120.10 -27.13
C VAL A 131 36.69 120.98 -27.17
N HIS A 132 35.59 120.56 -26.54
CA HIS A 132 34.38 121.36 -26.44
C HIS A 132 34.59 122.59 -25.53
N THR A 133 35.19 122.43 -24.35
CA THR A 133 35.51 123.55 -23.44
C THR A 133 36.45 124.56 -24.10
N LEU A 134 37.57 124.11 -24.69
CA LEU A 134 38.51 124.98 -25.40
C LEU A 134 37.87 125.71 -26.60
N THR A 135 36.85 125.10 -27.23
CA THR A 135 36.05 125.76 -28.27
C THR A 135 35.20 126.90 -27.70
N GLN A 136 34.50 126.67 -26.58
CA GLN A 136 33.73 127.71 -25.89
C GLN A 136 34.61 128.85 -25.39
N GLU A 137 35.76 128.54 -24.77
CA GLU A 137 36.73 129.54 -24.29
C GLU A 137 37.25 130.42 -25.43
N ARG A 138 37.62 129.82 -26.57
CA ARG A 138 38.03 130.54 -27.79
C ARG A 138 36.93 131.48 -28.29
N ASP A 139 35.67 131.02 -28.31
CA ASP A 139 34.57 131.85 -28.79
C ASP A 139 34.19 132.97 -27.81
N GLN A 140 34.34 132.75 -26.50
CA GLN A 140 34.17 133.79 -25.49
C GLN A 140 35.29 134.82 -25.52
N ILE A 141 36.54 134.42 -25.76
CA ILE A 141 37.68 135.34 -25.99
C ILE A 141 37.46 136.16 -27.27
N ASN A 142 37.05 135.53 -28.38
CA ASN A 142 36.71 136.22 -29.62
C ASN A 142 35.60 137.27 -29.42
N LYS A 143 34.58 136.94 -28.61
CA LYS A 143 33.53 137.91 -28.26
C LYS A 143 34.10 139.10 -27.48
N LEU A 144 34.84 138.85 -26.39
CA LEU A 144 35.43 139.91 -25.56
C LEU A 144 36.39 140.82 -26.36
N TYR A 145 37.13 140.26 -27.32
CA TYR A 145 37.98 141.02 -28.24
C TYR A 145 37.15 141.96 -29.14
N ASN A 146 36.05 141.47 -29.72
CA ASN A 146 35.17 142.29 -30.57
C ASN A 146 34.42 143.37 -29.78
N ASP A 147 33.94 143.04 -28.58
CA ASP A 147 33.30 143.99 -27.66
C ASP A 147 34.28 145.12 -27.29
N SER A 148 35.52 144.77 -26.88
CA SER A 148 36.58 145.73 -26.54
C SER A 148 37.00 146.59 -27.73
N ARG A 149 37.10 146.00 -28.93
CA ARG A 149 37.41 146.75 -30.16
C ARG A 149 36.35 147.79 -30.47
N SER A 150 35.08 147.46 -30.23
CA SER A 150 33.94 148.36 -30.47
C SER A 150 33.94 149.52 -29.47
N GLU A 151 34.22 149.25 -28.19
CA GLU A 151 34.35 150.29 -27.15
C GLU A 151 35.52 151.25 -27.44
N ILE A 152 36.65 150.76 -27.97
CA ILE A 152 37.76 151.62 -28.42
C ILE A 152 37.34 152.56 -29.56
N HIS A 153 36.43 152.15 -30.46
CA HIS A 153 35.91 153.05 -31.49
C HIS A 153 34.97 154.11 -30.88
N ARG A 154 34.10 153.71 -29.95
CA ARG A 154 33.20 154.61 -29.21
C ARG A 154 33.99 155.68 -28.44
N LEU A 155 35.01 155.29 -27.69
CA LEU A 155 35.83 156.20 -26.89
C LEU A 155 36.67 157.18 -27.74
N HIS A 156 37.14 156.77 -28.92
CA HIS A 156 37.74 157.74 -29.87
C HIS A 156 36.71 158.75 -30.37
N GLN A 157 35.48 158.33 -30.67
CA GLN A 157 34.42 159.22 -31.13
C GLN A 157 33.97 160.21 -30.04
N ASP A 158 33.85 159.74 -28.79
CA ASP A 158 33.60 160.59 -27.61
C ASP A 158 34.73 161.61 -27.41
N LEU A 159 36.00 161.22 -27.62
CA LEU A 159 37.15 162.13 -27.50
C LEU A 159 37.17 163.22 -28.59
N TYR A 160 36.76 162.91 -29.83
CA TYR A 160 36.59 163.94 -30.86
C TYR A 160 35.50 164.95 -30.47
N ALA A 161 34.34 164.46 -30.00
CA ALA A 161 33.24 165.33 -29.56
C ALA A 161 33.62 166.23 -28.36
N MET A 162 34.49 165.76 -27.47
CA MET A 162 34.99 166.55 -26.33
C MET A 162 36.05 167.60 -26.69
N HIS A 163 36.61 167.60 -27.91
CA HIS A 163 37.57 168.61 -28.35
C HIS A 163 36.90 169.86 -28.95
N GLU A 164 35.60 169.80 -29.29
CA GLU A 164 34.92 170.82 -30.11
C GLU A 164 34.18 171.89 -29.30
N THR A 165 34.03 171.72 -27.98
CA THR A 165 33.32 172.67 -27.09
C THR A 165 34.12 172.98 -25.82
N GLY A 166 34.89 174.08 -25.84
CA GLY A 166 35.68 174.52 -24.70
C GLY A 166 35.43 175.98 -24.30
N ASP A 167 34.75 176.20 -23.18
CA ASP A 167 34.90 177.40 -22.34
C ASP A 167 34.66 177.05 -20.85
N ARG A 168 35.18 177.86 -19.92
CA ARG A 168 35.42 177.43 -18.52
C ARG A 168 35.38 178.59 -17.49
N ASN A 169 35.21 178.22 -16.22
CA ASN A 169 35.64 178.99 -15.04
C ASN A 169 34.91 180.29 -14.61
N THR A 170 33.66 180.56 -15.04
CA THR A 170 32.75 181.40 -14.21
C THR A 170 31.48 180.68 -13.76
N GLN A 171 31.18 179.53 -14.37
CA GLN A 171 30.19 178.57 -13.88
C GLN A 171 30.89 177.54 -12.98
N THR A 172 31.35 177.98 -11.81
CA THR A 172 32.09 177.15 -10.83
C THR A 172 31.37 176.97 -9.50
N THR A 173 30.96 178.02 -8.78
CA THR A 173 30.42 177.86 -7.41
C THR A 173 28.99 177.28 -7.37
N GLN A 174 28.06 177.79 -8.18
CA GLN A 174 26.75 177.15 -8.36
C GLN A 174 26.87 175.71 -8.89
N THR A 175 27.91 175.45 -9.67
CA THR A 175 28.17 174.16 -10.30
C THR A 175 28.80 173.19 -9.32
N VAL A 176 29.60 173.67 -8.36
CA VAL A 176 30.08 172.89 -7.20
C VAL A 176 28.91 172.57 -6.27
N LEU A 177 27.98 173.49 -6.03
CA LEU A 177 26.75 173.17 -5.28
C LEU A 177 25.89 172.13 -6.02
N ARG A 178 25.50 172.37 -7.28
CA ARG A 178 24.78 171.38 -8.09
C ARG A 178 25.54 170.06 -8.26
N ARG A 179 26.87 170.10 -8.24
CA ARG A 179 27.73 168.92 -8.26
C ARG A 179 27.64 168.17 -6.94
N VAL A 180 27.79 168.82 -5.79
CA VAL A 180 27.63 168.22 -4.45
C VAL A 180 26.21 167.68 -4.24
N GLU A 181 25.19 168.38 -4.72
CA GLU A 181 23.81 167.87 -4.77
C GLU A 181 23.71 166.63 -5.65
N SER A 182 24.27 166.65 -6.86
CA SER A 182 24.30 165.47 -7.74
C SER A 182 25.21 164.34 -7.24
N GLU A 183 26.17 164.61 -6.36
CA GLU A 183 27.07 163.63 -5.74
C GLU A 183 26.41 163.02 -4.50
N ARG A 184 25.64 163.80 -3.72
CA ARG A 184 24.67 163.31 -2.73
C ARG A 184 23.61 162.43 -3.39
N ASP A 185 23.01 162.89 -4.49
CA ASP A 185 21.92 162.16 -5.15
C ASP A 185 22.43 160.91 -5.87
N ARG A 186 23.64 160.95 -6.44
CA ARG A 186 24.36 159.73 -6.87
C ARG A 186 24.64 158.81 -5.69
N ALA A 187 25.12 159.30 -4.55
CA ALA A 187 25.37 158.48 -3.36
C ALA A 187 24.08 157.89 -2.77
N LEU A 188 22.94 158.56 -2.87
CA LEU A 188 21.63 158.02 -2.48
C LEU A 188 21.14 156.95 -3.47
N VAL A 189 21.35 157.13 -4.77
CA VAL A 189 21.07 156.11 -5.79
C VAL A 189 21.98 154.90 -5.62
N ASP A 190 23.28 155.09 -5.38
CA ASP A 190 24.24 154.02 -5.11
C ASP A 190 23.97 153.31 -3.78
N LEU A 191 23.59 154.03 -2.72
CA LEU A 191 23.15 153.42 -1.46
C LEU A 191 21.89 152.58 -1.66
N SER A 192 20.92 153.07 -2.45
CA SER A 192 19.70 152.33 -2.80
C SER A 192 20.03 151.09 -3.64
N ARG A 193 20.96 151.21 -4.59
CA ARG A 193 21.46 150.13 -5.44
C ARG A 193 22.19 149.07 -4.61
N VAL A 194 23.14 149.45 -3.75
CA VAL A 194 23.85 148.55 -2.84
C VAL A 194 22.90 147.89 -1.83
N THR A 195 21.85 148.60 -1.40
CA THR A 195 20.78 148.02 -0.56
C THR A 195 19.99 146.95 -1.32
N ALA A 196 19.60 147.21 -2.57
CA ALA A 196 18.93 146.23 -3.42
C ALA A 196 19.84 145.04 -3.81
N GLU A 197 21.13 145.28 -4.04
CA GLU A 197 22.14 144.24 -4.27
C GLU A 197 22.31 143.36 -3.02
N ARG A 198 22.42 143.96 -1.82
CA ARG A 198 22.44 143.27 -0.54
C ARG A 198 21.18 142.41 -0.34
N ASP A 199 19.99 142.96 -0.60
CA ASP A 199 18.73 142.24 -0.36
C ASP A 199 18.48 141.16 -1.42
N SER A 200 18.99 141.35 -2.65
CA SER A 200 19.10 140.30 -3.67
C SER A 200 20.05 139.18 -3.22
N LEU A 201 21.21 139.52 -2.63
CA LEU A 201 22.17 138.54 -2.10
C LEU A 201 21.61 137.78 -0.88
N ILE A 202 20.91 138.45 0.03
CA ILE A 202 20.22 137.80 1.17
C ILE A 202 19.16 136.83 0.65
N THR A 203 18.37 137.23 -0.35
CA THR A 203 17.37 136.34 -0.98
C THR A 203 18.03 135.15 -1.68
N LYS A 204 19.08 135.38 -2.47
CA LYS A 204 19.86 134.31 -3.13
C LYS A 204 20.48 133.35 -2.11
N TYR A 205 21.02 133.87 -1.01
CA TYR A 205 21.61 133.06 0.06
C TYR A 205 20.54 132.20 0.75
N LYS A 206 19.40 132.79 1.15
CA LYS A 206 18.25 132.05 1.73
C LYS A 206 17.81 130.92 0.81
N ASN A 207 17.48 131.22 -0.44
CA ASN A 207 17.07 130.23 -1.43
C ASN A 207 18.14 129.14 -1.63
N CYS A 208 19.42 129.49 -1.60
CA CYS A 208 20.52 128.52 -1.68
C CYS A 208 20.58 127.61 -0.45
N THR A 209 20.43 128.16 0.77
CA THR A 209 20.40 127.38 2.02
C THR A 209 19.16 126.49 2.15
N GLU A 210 18.00 126.98 1.68
CA GLU A 210 16.74 126.23 1.66
C GLU A 210 16.80 125.09 0.65
N ASN A 211 17.30 125.34 -0.57
CA ASN A 211 17.55 124.29 -1.56
C ASN A 211 18.58 123.26 -1.06
N ALA A 212 19.69 123.70 -0.46
CA ALA A 212 20.69 122.77 0.10
C ALA A 212 20.14 121.94 1.28
N HIS A 213 19.22 122.50 2.07
CA HIS A 213 18.51 121.75 3.12
C HIS A 213 17.51 120.74 2.52
N ALA A 214 16.75 121.13 1.50
CA ALA A 214 15.82 120.25 0.79
C ALA A 214 16.54 119.10 0.07
N ASP A 215 17.68 119.38 -0.60
CA ASP A 215 18.51 118.34 -1.21
C ASP A 215 19.18 117.44 -0.17
N LYS A 216 19.63 117.98 0.97
CA LYS A 216 20.12 117.15 2.09
C LYS A 216 19.02 116.20 2.58
N LEU A 217 17.82 116.71 2.83
CA LEU A 217 16.69 115.90 3.29
C LEU A 217 16.29 114.85 2.25
N ARG A 218 16.27 115.22 0.96
CA ARG A 218 16.04 114.29 -0.16
C ARG A 218 17.09 113.18 -0.19
N LEU A 219 18.38 113.51 -0.05
CA LEU A 219 19.47 112.55 -0.04
C LEU A 219 19.44 111.64 1.20
N THR A 220 19.10 112.17 2.38
CA THR A 220 18.86 111.35 3.59
C THR A 220 17.71 110.38 3.36
N ASN A 221 16.54 110.83 2.92
CA ASN A 221 15.41 109.94 2.62
C ASN A 221 15.74 108.88 1.56
N GLN A 222 16.62 109.20 0.59
CA GLN A 222 17.10 108.23 -0.40
C GLN A 222 18.11 107.23 0.18
N LEU A 223 18.98 107.64 1.11
CA LEU A 223 19.86 106.74 1.86
C LEU A 223 19.04 105.81 2.76
N ASP A 224 18.12 106.36 3.56
CA ASP A 224 17.23 105.58 4.44
C ASP A 224 16.46 104.51 3.65
N HIS A 225 15.94 104.86 2.47
CA HIS A 225 15.25 103.89 1.59
C HIS A 225 16.19 102.80 1.06
N LEU A 226 17.41 103.15 0.66
CA LEU A 226 18.42 102.20 0.19
C LEU A 226 18.95 101.29 1.31
N GLU A 227 19.12 101.80 2.53
CA GLU A 227 19.50 101.01 3.71
C GLU A 227 18.40 100.02 4.10
N ASN A 228 17.13 100.45 4.13
CA ASN A 228 16.01 99.54 4.35
C ASN A 228 15.91 98.46 3.25
N SER A 229 16.09 98.84 1.98
CA SER A 229 16.10 97.87 0.87
C SER A 229 17.29 96.90 0.94
N LEU A 230 18.47 97.36 1.37
CA LEU A 230 19.66 96.53 1.57
C LEU A 230 19.45 95.53 2.71
N ASN A 231 18.83 95.96 3.82
CA ASN A 231 18.50 95.09 4.95
C ASN A 231 17.49 94.01 4.54
N GLN A 232 16.41 94.36 3.82
CA GLN A 232 15.47 93.38 3.29
C GLN A 232 16.17 92.34 2.38
N VAL A 233 17.04 92.78 1.47
CA VAL A 233 17.79 91.86 0.59
C VAL A 233 18.78 90.99 1.37
N ALA A 234 19.31 91.46 2.51
CA ALA A 234 20.14 90.65 3.41
C ALA A 234 19.32 89.58 4.14
N GLU A 235 18.12 89.90 4.63
CA GLU A 235 17.19 88.95 5.25
C GLU A 235 16.73 87.88 4.24
N GLU A 236 16.34 88.29 3.03
CA GLU A 236 15.93 87.38 1.94
C GLU A 236 17.08 86.43 1.54
N ARG A 237 18.32 86.94 1.47
CA ARG A 237 19.53 86.14 1.25
C ARG A 237 19.71 85.10 2.34
N ASP A 238 19.60 85.47 3.61
CA ASP A 238 19.88 84.56 4.72
C ASP A 238 18.79 83.50 4.89
N GLU A 239 17.53 83.82 4.59
CA GLU A 239 16.44 82.84 4.47
C GLU A 239 16.65 81.88 3.28
N VAL A 240 17.21 82.36 2.16
CA VAL A 240 17.63 81.47 1.06
C VAL A 240 18.78 80.56 1.49
N ILE A 241 19.80 81.06 2.19
CA ILE A 241 20.92 80.25 2.71
C ILE A 241 20.42 79.19 3.70
N ARG A 242 19.49 79.55 4.58
CA ARG A 242 18.86 78.62 5.54
C ARG A 242 18.09 77.51 4.84
N ARG A 243 17.29 77.83 3.82
CA ARG A 243 16.57 76.83 3.00
C ARG A 243 17.51 75.95 2.20
N VAL A 244 18.55 76.51 1.57
CA VAL A 244 19.57 75.73 0.86
C VAL A 244 20.28 74.75 1.81
N SER A 245 20.62 75.17 3.02
CA SER A 245 21.25 74.31 4.04
C SER A 245 20.31 73.18 4.49
N MET A 246 19.03 73.47 4.74
CA MET A 246 18.02 72.46 5.05
C MET A 246 17.84 71.44 3.92
N HIS A 247 17.74 71.91 2.67
CA HIS A 247 17.61 71.03 1.51
C HIS A 247 18.87 70.19 1.27
N ARG A 248 20.06 70.71 1.59
CA ARG A 248 21.31 69.96 1.51
C ARG A 248 21.34 68.81 2.53
N LEU A 249 21.08 69.10 3.81
CA LEU A 249 20.94 68.06 4.84
C LEU A 249 19.91 67.00 4.44
N ARG A 250 18.78 67.41 3.86
CA ARG A 250 17.75 66.47 3.38
C ARG A 250 18.19 65.64 2.17
N ILE A 251 19.05 66.16 1.29
CA ILE A 251 19.67 65.38 0.21
C ILE A 251 20.63 64.36 0.81
N ASP A 252 21.47 64.76 1.76
CA ASP A 252 22.45 63.90 2.42
C ASP A 252 21.74 62.74 3.19
N GLU A 253 20.64 63.04 3.90
CA GLU A 253 19.76 62.02 4.52
C GLU A 253 19.17 61.03 3.50
N LEU A 254 18.71 61.52 2.34
CA LEU A 254 18.09 60.68 1.32
C LEU A 254 19.12 59.82 0.60
N GLN A 255 20.34 60.31 0.39
CA GLN A 255 21.46 59.53 -0.14
C GLN A 255 21.88 58.41 0.82
N GLN A 256 21.97 58.68 2.14
CA GLN A 256 22.25 57.64 3.13
C GLN A 256 21.17 56.55 3.15
N ARG A 257 19.88 56.93 3.06
CA ARG A 257 18.77 55.97 2.97
C ARG A 257 18.76 55.20 1.66
N GLN A 258 19.15 55.82 0.54
CA GLN A 258 19.30 55.14 -0.73
C GLN A 258 20.41 54.08 -0.66
N GLN A 259 21.59 54.43 -0.14
CA GLN A 259 22.68 53.46 0.04
C GLN A 259 22.26 52.27 0.91
N GLN A 260 21.61 52.52 2.05
CA GLN A 260 21.09 51.45 2.93
C GLN A 260 20.08 50.52 2.23
N LEU A 261 19.27 51.04 1.30
CA LEU A 261 18.34 50.24 0.50
C LEU A 261 19.05 49.46 -0.62
N GLU A 262 20.09 50.03 -1.22
CA GLU A 262 20.92 49.37 -2.23
C GLU A 262 21.76 48.23 -1.60
N ASP A 263 22.38 48.46 -0.45
CA ASP A 263 23.11 47.46 0.33
C ASP A 263 22.19 46.29 0.75
N SER A 264 21.00 46.61 1.28
CA SER A 264 20.01 45.61 1.70
C SER A 264 19.31 44.92 0.51
N LEU A 265 19.36 45.50 -0.69
CA LEU A 265 18.94 44.82 -1.92
C LEU A 265 20.01 43.84 -2.40
N ALA A 266 21.30 44.23 -2.37
CA ALA A 266 22.42 43.36 -2.72
C ALA A 266 22.50 42.14 -1.79
N GLU A 267 22.33 42.32 -0.48
CA GLU A 267 22.24 41.22 0.50
C GLU A 267 21.12 40.24 0.15
N ARG A 268 19.91 40.74 -0.16
CA ARG A 268 18.78 39.89 -0.58
C ARG A 268 19.03 39.17 -1.91
N GLN A 269 19.74 39.79 -2.85
CA GLN A 269 20.09 39.15 -4.13
C GLN A 269 21.08 38.00 -3.93
N GLU A 270 22.08 38.17 -3.06
CA GLU A 270 23.04 37.11 -2.73
C GLU A 270 22.40 35.97 -1.92
N LEU A 271 21.46 36.27 -1.02
CA LEU A 271 20.65 35.25 -0.34
C LEU A 271 19.74 34.49 -1.31
N LEU A 272 19.07 35.19 -2.24
CA LEU A 272 18.25 34.57 -3.28
C LEU A 272 19.09 33.68 -4.22
N LYS A 273 20.32 34.10 -4.55
CA LYS A 273 21.27 33.31 -5.32
C LYS A 273 21.62 31.99 -4.61
N LYS A 274 21.95 32.04 -3.31
CA LYS A 274 22.22 30.86 -2.49
C LYS A 274 21.03 29.90 -2.41
N VAL A 275 19.83 30.41 -2.14
CA VAL A 275 18.60 29.59 -2.11
C VAL A 275 18.30 28.95 -3.48
N ASN A 276 18.61 29.61 -4.60
CA ASN A 276 18.51 29.01 -5.93
C ASN A 276 19.57 27.92 -6.18
N GLU A 277 20.80 28.13 -5.71
CA GLU A 277 21.89 27.14 -5.78
C GLU A 277 21.57 25.89 -4.93
N GLU A 278 21.07 26.07 -3.71
CA GLU A 278 20.55 25.01 -2.83
C GLU A 278 19.35 24.28 -3.45
N SER A 279 18.38 25.02 -4.03
CA SER A 279 17.23 24.43 -4.71
C SER A 279 17.62 23.61 -5.94
N ALA A 280 18.67 24.01 -6.66
CA ALA A 280 19.21 23.23 -7.78
C ALA A 280 19.88 21.94 -7.29
N GLN A 281 20.68 22.00 -6.22
CA GLN A 281 21.31 20.82 -5.60
C GLN A 281 20.26 19.81 -5.10
N LEU A 282 19.22 20.28 -4.39
CA LEU A 282 18.14 19.43 -3.89
C LEU A 282 17.33 18.75 -5.01
N LYS A 283 17.14 19.42 -6.15
CA LYS A 283 16.53 18.80 -7.35
C LYS A 283 17.41 17.71 -7.95
N GLN A 284 18.71 17.99 -8.12
CA GLN A 284 19.66 17.02 -8.63
C GLN A 284 19.78 15.79 -7.71
N GLU A 285 19.73 15.97 -6.38
CA GLU A 285 19.69 14.85 -5.46
C GLU A 285 18.37 14.08 -5.56
N ALA A 286 17.22 14.76 -5.63
CA ALA A 286 15.92 14.09 -5.81
C ALA A 286 15.86 13.26 -7.10
N GLU A 287 16.38 13.77 -8.22
CA GLU A 287 16.53 13.04 -9.49
C GLU A 287 17.44 11.81 -9.33
N LEU A 288 18.58 11.96 -8.64
CA LEU A 288 19.51 10.85 -8.37
C LEU A 288 18.88 9.76 -7.49
N GLN A 289 18.08 10.12 -6.49
CA GLN A 289 17.38 9.14 -5.65
C GLN A 289 16.21 8.49 -6.41
N ASN A 290 15.51 9.22 -7.29
CA ASN A 290 14.47 8.66 -8.15
C ASN A 290 15.04 7.58 -9.10
N ASN A 291 16.15 7.88 -9.79
CA ASN A 291 16.81 6.92 -10.68
C ASN A 291 17.25 5.65 -9.93
N ARG A 292 17.71 5.78 -8.67
CA ARG A 292 18.02 4.65 -7.79
C ARG A 292 16.79 3.84 -7.39
N LEU A 293 15.63 4.48 -7.21
CA LEU A 293 14.37 3.77 -6.94
C LEU A 293 13.94 2.98 -8.18
N GLU A 294 13.98 3.56 -9.37
CA GLU A 294 13.68 2.88 -10.64
C GLU A 294 14.60 1.65 -10.86
N GLU A 295 15.92 1.77 -10.58
CA GLU A 295 16.85 0.63 -10.58
C GLU A 295 16.44 -0.48 -9.59
N ARG A 296 15.93 -0.13 -8.41
CA ARG A 296 15.48 -1.11 -7.39
C ARG A 296 14.14 -1.74 -7.75
N GLU A 297 13.19 -0.98 -8.30
CA GLU A 297 11.92 -1.51 -8.79
C GLU A 297 12.15 -2.49 -9.94
N LEU A 298 13.08 -2.20 -10.86
CA LEU A 298 13.51 -3.12 -11.90
C LEU A 298 14.15 -4.41 -11.33
N GLN A 299 15.00 -4.29 -10.30
CA GLN A 299 15.58 -5.46 -9.61
C GLN A 299 14.51 -6.31 -8.92
N ILE A 300 13.53 -5.67 -8.25
CA ILE A 300 12.39 -6.35 -7.60
C ILE A 300 11.52 -7.06 -8.65
N SER A 301 11.23 -6.39 -9.77
CA SER A 301 10.47 -6.98 -10.89
C SER A 301 11.15 -8.25 -11.44
N GLN A 302 12.47 -8.18 -11.69
CA GLN A 302 13.26 -9.33 -12.13
C GLN A 302 13.30 -10.47 -11.10
N MET A 303 13.36 -10.16 -9.80
CA MET A 303 13.33 -11.17 -8.74
C MET A 303 11.94 -11.80 -8.58
N ASN A 304 10.87 -11.03 -8.72
CA ASN A 304 9.49 -11.54 -8.67
C ASN A 304 9.22 -12.53 -9.82
N GLU A 305 9.66 -12.23 -11.04
CA GLU A 305 9.47 -13.17 -12.17
C GLU A 305 10.34 -14.44 -12.01
N ARG A 306 11.55 -14.35 -11.44
CA ARG A 306 12.35 -15.53 -11.06
C ARG A 306 11.63 -16.39 -10.02
N THR A 307 11.07 -15.77 -8.97
CA THR A 307 10.28 -16.47 -7.94
C THR A 307 9.06 -17.15 -8.57
N ARG A 308 8.32 -16.46 -9.45
CA ARG A 308 7.17 -17.00 -10.19
C ARG A 308 7.52 -18.25 -11.01
N VAL A 309 8.64 -18.22 -11.73
CA VAL A 309 9.13 -19.40 -12.48
C VAL A 309 9.43 -20.55 -11.51
N MET A 310 10.12 -20.28 -10.40
CA MET A 310 10.42 -21.26 -9.37
C MET A 310 9.16 -21.84 -8.70
N GLU A 311 8.11 -21.03 -8.48
CA GLU A 311 6.80 -21.49 -7.99
C GLU A 311 6.06 -22.38 -8.99
N MET A 312 6.25 -22.18 -10.30
CA MET A 312 5.71 -23.07 -11.33
C MET A 312 6.46 -24.40 -11.37
N ASP A 313 7.79 -24.38 -11.23
CA ASP A 313 8.59 -25.60 -11.10
C ASP A 313 8.30 -26.37 -9.82
N CYS A 314 8.12 -25.68 -8.69
CA CYS A 314 7.68 -26.29 -7.45
C CYS A 314 6.32 -26.97 -7.60
N ARG A 315 5.32 -26.32 -8.22
CA ARG A 315 4.01 -26.95 -8.51
C ARG A 315 4.15 -28.21 -9.36
N ARG A 316 4.89 -28.13 -10.47
CA ARG A 316 5.19 -29.26 -11.35
C ARG A 316 5.93 -30.41 -10.65
N LEU A 317 6.72 -30.12 -9.61
CA LEU A 317 7.34 -31.15 -8.77
C LEU A 317 6.35 -31.78 -7.78
N HIS A 318 5.42 -31.01 -7.19
CA HIS A 318 4.37 -31.57 -6.33
C HIS A 318 3.44 -32.49 -7.12
N GLU A 319 2.97 -32.08 -8.30
CA GLU A 319 2.16 -32.90 -9.22
C GLU A 319 2.84 -34.26 -9.52
N ARG A 320 4.16 -34.25 -9.73
CA ARG A 320 4.95 -35.47 -9.93
C ARG A 320 5.11 -36.31 -8.66
N VAL A 321 5.18 -35.70 -7.48
CA VAL A 321 5.19 -36.42 -6.19
C VAL A 321 3.85 -37.12 -5.99
N ASP A 322 2.73 -36.43 -6.20
CA ASP A 322 1.38 -37.02 -6.10
C ASP A 322 1.18 -38.19 -7.09
N GLU A 323 1.70 -38.05 -8.31
CA GLU A 323 1.77 -39.15 -9.30
C GLU A 323 2.53 -40.37 -8.79
N TYR A 324 3.71 -40.19 -8.18
CA TYR A 324 4.51 -41.28 -7.63
C TYR A 324 3.84 -41.89 -6.39
N ASP A 325 3.21 -41.07 -5.54
CA ASP A 325 2.49 -41.51 -4.35
C ASP A 325 1.24 -42.34 -4.72
N MET A 326 0.51 -41.95 -5.77
CA MET A 326 -0.58 -42.77 -6.33
C MET A 326 -0.09 -44.11 -6.90
N LYS A 327 1.05 -44.14 -7.59
CA LYS A 327 1.65 -45.39 -8.10
C LYS A 327 2.08 -46.28 -6.94
N LEU A 328 2.79 -45.73 -5.97
CA LEU A 328 3.33 -46.44 -4.81
C LEU A 328 2.24 -46.94 -3.85
N ARG A 329 1.05 -46.32 -3.84
CA ARG A 329 -0.16 -46.89 -3.20
C ARG A 329 -0.65 -48.14 -3.93
N LYS A 330 -0.84 -48.10 -5.25
CA LYS A 330 -1.26 -49.28 -6.04
C LYS A 330 -0.31 -50.47 -5.86
N GLU A 331 0.99 -50.24 -5.96
CA GLU A 331 2.02 -51.26 -5.71
C GLU A 331 1.93 -51.87 -4.29
N ARG A 332 1.57 -51.06 -3.27
CA ARG A 332 1.33 -51.56 -1.90
C ARG A 332 0.04 -52.37 -1.79
N ASP A 333 -1.03 -51.96 -2.45
CA ASP A 333 -2.31 -52.67 -2.47
C ASP A 333 -2.18 -54.02 -3.20
N GLU A 334 -1.46 -54.05 -4.32
CA GLU A 334 -1.10 -55.27 -5.05
C GLU A 334 -0.18 -56.18 -4.22
N CYS A 335 0.83 -55.63 -3.55
CA CYS A 335 1.64 -56.39 -2.58
C CYS A 335 0.81 -56.94 -1.41
N SER A 336 -0.24 -56.24 -0.97
CA SER A 336 -1.14 -56.72 0.07
C SER A 336 -2.00 -57.89 -0.43
N LEU A 337 -2.57 -57.76 -1.62
CA LEU A 337 -3.33 -58.83 -2.28
C LEU A 337 -2.48 -60.09 -2.48
N LEU A 338 -1.25 -59.95 -3.00
CA LEU A 338 -0.32 -61.07 -3.21
C LEU A 338 0.10 -61.75 -1.90
N ARG A 339 0.27 -60.99 -0.80
CA ARG A 339 0.54 -61.57 0.53
C ARG A 339 -0.66 -62.37 1.07
N ASN A 340 -1.87 -61.85 0.90
CA ASN A 340 -3.08 -62.56 1.32
C ASN A 340 -3.28 -63.85 0.51
N GLN A 341 -2.99 -63.81 -0.81
CA GLN A 341 -2.99 -65.01 -1.66
C GLN A 341 -1.92 -66.02 -1.20
N LEU A 342 -0.68 -65.58 -0.91
CA LEU A 342 0.38 -66.44 -0.38
C LEU A 342 0.02 -67.06 0.97
N GLN A 343 -0.62 -66.30 1.87
CA GLN A 343 -1.12 -66.83 3.14
C GLN A 343 -2.16 -67.94 2.91
N ASN A 344 -3.17 -67.69 2.06
CA ASN A 344 -4.18 -68.70 1.74
C ASN A 344 -3.55 -69.98 1.16
N MET A 345 -2.59 -69.86 0.25
CA MET A 345 -1.88 -71.01 -0.32
C MET A 345 -1.04 -71.77 0.73
N GLU A 346 -0.43 -71.07 1.68
CA GLU A 346 0.32 -71.70 2.78
C GLU A 346 -0.63 -72.37 3.79
N GLU A 347 -1.81 -71.81 4.07
CA GLU A 347 -2.86 -72.45 4.86
C GLU A 347 -3.45 -73.70 4.19
N GLU A 348 -3.67 -73.67 2.86
CA GLU A 348 -4.09 -74.85 2.09
C GLU A 348 -3.01 -75.94 2.09
N LYS A 349 -1.74 -75.55 1.87
CA LYS A 349 -0.58 -76.45 1.97
C LYS A 349 -0.46 -77.10 3.35
N VAL A 350 -0.68 -76.36 4.44
CA VAL A 350 -0.67 -76.92 5.80
C VAL A 350 -1.83 -77.89 6.03
N LYS A 351 -3.03 -77.61 5.51
CA LYS A 351 -4.16 -78.57 5.54
C LYS A 351 -3.83 -79.85 4.76
N LEU A 352 -3.38 -79.71 3.52
CA LEU A 352 -3.00 -80.85 2.66
C LEU A 352 -1.83 -81.67 3.24
N GLN A 353 -0.89 -81.04 3.94
CA GLN A 353 0.17 -81.73 4.67
C GLN A 353 -0.41 -82.53 5.84
N CYS A 354 -1.31 -81.94 6.63
CA CYS A 354 -1.99 -82.65 7.73
C CYS A 354 -2.81 -83.84 7.21
N ASP A 355 -3.57 -83.66 6.11
CA ASP A 355 -4.33 -84.73 5.46
C ASP A 355 -3.41 -85.84 4.92
N PHE A 356 -2.26 -85.48 4.33
CA PHE A 356 -1.25 -86.45 3.88
C PHE A 356 -0.63 -87.23 5.04
N ASP A 357 -0.33 -86.58 6.16
CA ASP A 357 0.25 -87.21 7.34
C ASP A 357 -0.78 -88.14 8.03
N ASN A 358 -2.06 -87.74 8.09
CA ASN A 358 -3.17 -88.57 8.53
C ASN A 358 -3.31 -89.83 7.64
N LEU A 359 -3.40 -89.67 6.32
CA LEU A 359 -3.46 -90.78 5.35
C LEU A 359 -2.22 -91.68 5.42
N THR A 360 -1.05 -91.12 5.75
CA THR A 360 0.19 -91.87 5.97
C THR A 360 0.12 -92.72 7.25
N CYS A 361 -0.52 -92.22 8.31
CA CYS A 361 -0.76 -92.99 9.53
C CYS A 361 -1.79 -94.10 9.31
N GLU A 362 -2.91 -93.81 8.63
CA GLU A 362 -3.90 -94.81 8.23
C GLU A 362 -3.29 -95.92 7.36
N ARG A 363 -2.46 -95.55 6.36
CA ARG A 363 -1.68 -96.49 5.55
C ARG A 363 -0.83 -97.40 6.43
N ASP A 364 -0.13 -96.85 7.41
CA ASP A 364 0.77 -97.64 8.24
C ASP A 364 0.04 -98.54 9.24
N ASP A 365 -1.14 -98.16 9.73
CA ASP A 365 -2.02 -99.04 10.51
C ASP A 365 -2.66 -100.13 9.63
N LEU A 366 -3.07 -99.82 8.39
CA LEU A 366 -3.50 -100.82 7.42
C LEU A 366 -2.37 -101.81 7.08
N VAL A 367 -1.11 -101.35 6.95
CA VAL A 367 0.07 -102.21 6.77
C VAL A 367 0.36 -103.05 8.01
N LYS A 368 0.17 -102.53 9.23
CA LYS A 368 0.24 -103.32 10.47
C LYS A 368 -0.83 -104.41 10.49
N HIS A 369 -2.08 -104.09 10.13
CA HIS A 369 -3.17 -105.06 10.06
C HIS A 369 -2.96 -106.10 8.95
N GLN A 370 -2.50 -105.70 7.77
CA GLN A 370 -2.13 -106.62 6.68
C GLN A 370 -1.06 -107.61 7.15
N ARG A 371 0.01 -107.14 7.82
CA ARG A 371 1.04 -108.02 8.43
C ARG A 371 0.49 -108.93 9.53
N GLN A 372 -0.55 -108.51 10.28
CA GLN A 372 -1.24 -109.37 11.24
C GLN A 372 -2.13 -110.42 10.57
N ILE A 373 -2.70 -110.11 9.40
CA ILE A 373 -3.47 -111.06 8.59
C ILE A 373 -2.53 -112.07 7.94
N GLU A 374 -1.41 -111.62 7.36
CA GLU A 374 -0.35 -112.48 6.80
C GLU A 374 0.21 -113.44 7.85
N LYS A 375 0.53 -112.96 9.06
CA LYS A 375 0.96 -113.84 10.17
C LYS A 375 -0.09 -114.87 10.55
N ARG A 376 -1.38 -114.50 10.59
CA ARG A 376 -2.49 -115.44 10.85
C ARG A 376 -2.66 -116.44 9.71
N ALA A 377 -2.58 -116.00 8.46
CA ALA A 377 -2.61 -116.88 7.29
C ALA A 377 -1.45 -117.88 7.28
N GLN A 378 -0.24 -117.45 7.66
CA GLN A 378 0.94 -118.32 7.77
C GLN A 378 0.79 -119.36 8.90
N ILE A 379 0.20 -118.99 10.05
CA ILE A 379 -0.15 -119.94 11.11
C ILE A 379 -1.17 -120.94 10.59
N ASN A 380 -2.28 -120.48 10.01
CA ASN A 380 -3.34 -121.34 9.45
C ASN A 380 -2.80 -122.28 8.36
N LEU A 381 -1.86 -121.83 7.51
CA LEU A 381 -1.15 -122.68 6.55
C LEU A 381 -0.34 -123.77 7.27
N SER A 382 0.43 -123.43 8.31
CA SER A 382 1.19 -124.41 9.07
C SER A 382 0.33 -125.43 9.81
N GLU A 383 -0.86 -125.02 10.30
CA GLU A 383 -1.84 -125.90 10.91
C GLU A 383 -2.53 -126.79 9.88
N ARG A 384 -2.92 -126.24 8.72
CA ARG A 384 -3.45 -127.00 7.58
C ARG A 384 -2.45 -128.06 7.11
N ASP A 385 -1.17 -127.71 7.03
CA ASP A 385 -0.11 -128.63 6.61
C ASP A 385 0.17 -129.70 7.68
N ARG A 386 0.02 -129.37 8.98
CA ARG A 386 0.04 -130.36 10.06
C ARG A 386 -1.17 -131.32 9.95
N LEU A 387 -2.37 -130.80 9.76
CA LEU A 387 -3.59 -131.58 9.58
C LEU A 387 -3.49 -132.47 8.33
N SER A 388 -2.91 -131.96 7.23
CA SER A 388 -2.68 -132.74 6.02
C SER A 388 -1.71 -133.91 6.22
N ARG A 389 -0.70 -133.77 7.11
CA ARG A 389 0.15 -134.91 7.51
C ARG A 389 -0.67 -135.93 8.29
N GLN A 390 -1.43 -135.50 9.31
CA GLN A 390 -2.29 -136.39 10.09
C GLN A 390 -3.33 -137.12 9.22
N VAL A 391 -3.87 -136.48 8.19
CA VAL A 391 -4.77 -137.13 7.20
C VAL A 391 -4.03 -138.18 6.38
N ASN A 392 -2.79 -137.93 5.96
CA ASN A 392 -1.97 -138.93 5.26
C ASN A 392 -1.62 -140.10 6.20
N ASP A 393 -1.16 -139.84 7.43
CA ASP A 393 -0.83 -140.86 8.44
C ASP A 393 -2.04 -141.78 8.72
N LEU A 394 -3.25 -141.21 8.80
CA LEU A 394 -4.51 -141.95 8.95
C LEU A 394 -4.90 -142.74 7.69
N ASN A 395 -4.55 -142.25 6.50
CA ASN A 395 -4.83 -142.93 5.23
C ASN A 395 -3.88 -144.12 5.01
N ASP A 396 -2.62 -144.00 5.41
CA ASP A 396 -1.65 -145.11 5.43
C ASP A 396 -2.08 -146.19 6.44
N LEU A 397 -2.56 -145.78 7.62
CA LEU A 397 -3.14 -146.69 8.61
C LEU A 397 -4.40 -147.40 8.06
N LYS A 398 -5.27 -146.67 7.37
CA LYS A 398 -6.44 -147.25 6.67
C LYS A 398 -6.01 -148.27 5.61
N GLU A 399 -5.01 -147.96 4.77
CA GLU A 399 -4.54 -148.89 3.74
C GLU A 399 -3.90 -150.16 4.36
N SER A 400 -3.23 -150.02 5.51
CA SER A 400 -2.73 -151.16 6.31
C SER A 400 -3.86 -152.05 6.83
N LEU A 401 -4.91 -151.45 7.41
CA LEU A 401 -6.10 -152.17 7.87
C LEU A 401 -6.85 -152.87 6.71
N GLU A 402 -6.98 -152.23 5.54
CA GLU A 402 -7.56 -152.88 4.37
C GLU A 402 -6.70 -154.04 3.81
N LYS A 403 -5.38 -154.06 4.07
CA LYS A 403 -4.52 -155.21 3.72
C LYS A 403 -4.72 -156.36 4.71
N GLN A 404 -4.86 -156.07 6.00
CA GLN A 404 -5.21 -157.07 7.02
C GLN A 404 -6.59 -157.68 6.78
N LEU A 405 -7.58 -156.87 6.42
CA LEU A 405 -8.95 -157.33 6.16
C LEU A 405 -9.01 -158.24 4.94
N ARG A 406 -8.32 -157.89 3.84
CA ARG A 406 -8.18 -158.75 2.64
C ARG A 406 -7.45 -160.07 2.90
N GLN A 407 -6.55 -160.13 3.88
CA GLN A 407 -5.93 -161.39 4.30
C GLN A 407 -6.94 -162.29 5.04
N LEU A 408 -7.72 -161.73 5.98
CA LEU A 408 -8.76 -162.46 6.71
C LEU A 408 -9.89 -162.96 5.79
N GLU A 409 -10.29 -162.17 4.79
CA GLU A 409 -11.26 -162.58 3.76
C GLU A 409 -10.76 -163.80 2.98
N LYS A 410 -9.48 -163.83 2.62
CA LYS A 410 -8.86 -164.97 1.95
C LYS A 410 -8.85 -166.21 2.85
N ASP A 411 -8.37 -166.09 4.07
CA ASP A 411 -8.27 -167.20 5.02
C ASP A 411 -9.66 -167.82 5.31
N TYR A 412 -10.71 -166.99 5.37
CA TYR A 412 -12.11 -167.43 5.49
C TYR A 412 -12.61 -168.20 4.25
N SER A 413 -12.17 -167.83 3.04
CA SER A 413 -12.53 -168.53 1.81
C SER A 413 -11.89 -169.93 1.72
N ASP A 414 -10.62 -170.06 2.13
CA ASP A 414 -9.91 -171.35 2.21
C ASP A 414 -10.53 -172.26 3.30
N GLN A 415 -11.01 -171.68 4.41
CA GLN A 415 -11.78 -172.40 5.43
C GLN A 415 -13.11 -172.97 4.88
N THR A 416 -13.78 -172.21 3.99
CA THR A 416 -15.12 -172.52 3.48
C THR A 416 -15.13 -173.67 2.47
N THR A 417 -14.16 -173.70 1.54
CA THR A 417 -14.05 -174.78 0.54
C THR A 417 -13.77 -176.14 1.18
N LYS A 418 -13.01 -176.15 2.28
CA LYS A 418 -12.67 -177.35 3.06
C LYS A 418 -13.92 -178.00 3.67
N TYR A 419 -14.84 -177.19 4.19
CA TYR A 419 -16.12 -177.64 4.78
C TYR A 419 -17.08 -178.22 3.73
N GLN A 420 -17.04 -177.71 2.50
CA GLN A 420 -17.91 -178.17 1.40
C GLN A 420 -17.57 -179.60 0.94
N LEU A 421 -16.28 -179.94 0.85
CA LEU A 421 -15.81 -181.29 0.50
C LEU A 421 -16.21 -182.35 1.55
N GLU A 422 -16.21 -181.97 2.83
CA GLU A 422 -16.59 -182.85 3.95
C GLU A 422 -18.10 -183.14 3.98
N ARG A 423 -18.93 -182.17 3.53
CA ARG A 423 -20.37 -182.34 3.39
C ARG A 423 -20.75 -183.36 2.31
N GLU A 424 -20.15 -183.29 1.12
CA GLU A 424 -20.47 -184.21 0.02
C GLU A 424 -20.17 -185.69 0.34
N ALA A 425 -19.21 -185.95 1.24
CA ALA A 425 -18.91 -187.30 1.70
C ALA A 425 -20.03 -187.89 2.57
N ASN A 426 -20.62 -187.08 3.45
CA ASN A 426 -21.71 -187.50 4.34
C ASN A 426 -23.05 -187.70 3.60
N GLU A 427 -23.39 -186.85 2.64
CA GLU A 427 -24.64 -187.02 1.87
C GLU A 427 -24.66 -188.34 1.06
N LYS A 428 -23.50 -188.82 0.59
CA LYS A 428 -23.34 -190.13 -0.07
C LYS A 428 -23.41 -191.33 0.88
N LEU A 429 -23.15 -191.13 2.18
CA LEU A 429 -23.36 -192.15 3.21
C LEU A 429 -24.85 -192.27 3.59
N GLN A 430 -25.55 -191.14 3.74
CA GLN A 430 -26.95 -191.10 4.16
C GLN A 430 -27.88 -191.85 3.17
N GLN A 431 -27.71 -191.64 1.86
CA GLN A 431 -28.53 -192.31 0.83
C GLN A 431 -28.48 -193.85 0.90
N ARG A 432 -27.37 -194.43 1.41
CA ARG A 432 -27.22 -195.88 1.58
C ARG A 432 -28.01 -196.41 2.80
N ILE A 433 -28.24 -195.56 3.80
CA ILE A 433 -29.02 -195.88 5.01
C ILE A 433 -30.52 -195.86 4.69
N ASP A 434 -30.99 -194.81 4.01
CA ASP A 434 -32.42 -194.64 3.70
C ASP A 434 -32.96 -195.77 2.81
N THR A 435 -32.13 -196.25 1.88
CA THR A 435 -32.43 -197.42 1.02
C THR A 435 -32.63 -198.71 1.83
N ALA A 436 -31.88 -198.90 2.93
CA ALA A 436 -32.04 -200.05 3.81
C ALA A 436 -33.30 -199.95 4.69
N ILE A 437 -33.63 -198.74 5.16
CA ILE A 437 -34.82 -198.46 5.96
C ILE A 437 -36.11 -198.74 5.18
N HIS A 438 -36.16 -198.39 3.88
CA HIS A 438 -37.33 -198.66 3.04
C HIS A 438 -37.63 -200.16 2.92
N ASN A 439 -36.59 -201.00 2.73
CA ASN A 439 -36.74 -202.45 2.64
C ASN A 439 -37.20 -203.09 3.97
N LYS A 440 -36.67 -202.64 5.12
CA LYS A 440 -37.15 -203.08 6.44
C LYS A 440 -38.64 -202.80 6.61
N ASN A 441 -39.07 -201.57 6.35
CA ASN A 441 -40.44 -201.12 6.58
C ASN A 441 -41.47 -201.81 5.66
N SER A 442 -41.04 -202.43 4.55
CA SER A 442 -41.91 -203.27 3.71
C SER A 442 -42.12 -204.69 4.26
N ILE A 443 -41.23 -205.17 5.14
CA ILE A 443 -41.35 -206.49 5.78
C ILE A 443 -42.22 -206.38 7.04
N ASP A 444 -41.98 -205.38 7.89
CA ASP A 444 -42.74 -205.15 9.12
C ASP A 444 -44.26 -205.01 8.84
N ARG A 445 -44.63 -204.25 7.81
CA ARG A 445 -46.04 -204.11 7.38
C ARG A 445 -46.73 -205.43 7.00
N ARG A 446 -45.96 -206.46 6.62
CA ARG A 446 -46.49 -207.79 6.27
C ARG A 446 -46.53 -208.76 7.45
N ALA A 447 -45.81 -208.47 8.54
CA ALA A 447 -45.97 -209.15 9.82
C ALA A 447 -47.22 -208.64 10.55
N ASN A 448 -47.36 -207.32 10.72
CA ASN A 448 -48.45 -206.70 11.48
C ASN A 448 -49.85 -207.09 10.95
N TRP A 449 -50.02 -207.30 9.64
CA TRP A 449 -51.31 -207.73 9.06
C TRP A 449 -51.72 -209.16 9.49
N LEU A 450 -50.75 -210.03 9.76
CA LEU A 450 -51.01 -211.37 10.29
C LEU A 450 -51.25 -211.33 11.81
N GLU A 451 -50.49 -210.52 12.54
CA GLU A 451 -50.66 -210.35 13.99
C GLU A 451 -52.03 -209.75 14.34
N GLN A 452 -52.52 -208.78 13.56
CA GLN A 452 -53.81 -208.13 13.79
C GLN A 452 -55.01 -209.10 13.68
N GLN A 453 -54.88 -210.18 12.88
CA GLN A 453 -55.89 -211.25 12.81
C GLN A 453 -55.84 -212.22 14.00
N THR A 454 -54.71 -212.33 14.71
CA THR A 454 -54.65 -213.02 16.01
C THR A 454 -55.10 -212.15 17.18
N GLU A 455 -54.88 -210.84 17.12
CA GLU A 455 -55.22 -209.94 18.24
C GLU A 455 -56.73 -209.65 18.34
N GLU A 456 -57.48 -209.72 17.23
CA GLU A 456 -58.96 -209.68 17.26
C GLU A 456 -59.57 -210.89 18.01
N LEU A 457 -58.89 -212.04 18.03
CA LEU A 457 -59.25 -213.20 18.86
C LEU A 457 -58.84 -213.02 20.33
N ARG A 458 -57.91 -212.10 20.64
CA ARG A 458 -57.39 -211.84 21.99
C ARG A 458 -58.05 -210.67 22.69
N SER A 459 -58.55 -209.68 21.96
CA SER A 459 -59.39 -208.59 22.49
C SER A 459 -60.71 -209.07 23.12
N HIS A 460 -61.07 -210.34 22.96
CA HIS A 460 -62.14 -211.02 23.70
C HIS A 460 -61.76 -211.41 25.16
N ILE A 461 -60.50 -211.28 25.56
CA ILE A 461 -59.98 -211.71 26.87
C ILE A 461 -59.76 -210.52 27.80
N ASP A 462 -59.06 -209.48 27.35
CA ASP A 462 -58.54 -208.43 28.23
C ASP A 462 -59.52 -207.29 28.57
N GLN A 463 -60.84 -207.53 28.43
CA GLN A 463 -61.90 -206.67 28.99
C GLN A 463 -62.02 -206.76 30.54
N LEU A 464 -60.92 -207.06 31.24
CA LEU A 464 -60.92 -207.53 32.64
C LEU A 464 -59.97 -206.80 33.63
N GLN A 465 -59.16 -205.77 33.26
CA GLN A 465 -58.12 -205.16 34.15
C GLN A 465 -57.90 -203.60 33.98
N GLN A 466 -57.78 -202.78 35.06
CA GLN A 466 -57.79 -201.26 35.04
C GLN A 466 -57.31 -200.51 36.36
N GLN A 467 -56.78 -199.21 36.38
CA GLN A 467 -56.85 -198.04 37.43
C GLN A 467 -55.57 -197.06 37.78
N LEU A 468 -55.56 -195.62 37.72
CA LEU A 468 -54.78 -194.41 38.45
C LEU A 468 -54.34 -192.91 37.80
N SER A 469 -54.08 -191.70 38.52
CA SER A 469 -53.12 -190.41 38.30
C SER A 469 -53.46 -188.77 38.38
N THR A 470 -52.48 -187.73 38.50
CA THR A 470 -52.35 -186.15 38.13
C THR A 470 -52.11 -184.78 39.07
N GLN A 471 -51.52 -183.53 38.66
CA GLN A 471 -51.30 -182.11 39.39
C GLN A 471 -50.52 -180.78 38.74
N LYS A 472 -50.76 -179.37 38.97
CA LYS A 472 -49.82 -178.05 38.83
C LYS A 472 -50.18 -176.46 39.19
N ASP A 473 -49.37 -175.32 38.90
CA ASP A 473 -49.17 -173.90 39.60
C ASP A 473 -48.76 -172.44 38.85
N GLU A 474 -48.62 -171.12 39.45
CA GLU A 474 -48.34 -169.63 38.87
C GLU A 474 -48.00 -168.33 39.88
N ASN A 475 -47.70 -166.91 39.82
CA ASN A 475 -47.31 -165.56 39.01
C ASN A 475 -46.72 -164.24 39.86
N LYS A 476 -46.59 -162.79 39.76
CA LYS A 476 -46.88 -161.37 39.06
C LYS A 476 -46.13 -160.00 39.73
N TRP A 477 -45.99 -158.55 39.57
CA TRP A 477 -46.10 -157.18 38.72
C TRP A 477 -45.54 -155.68 39.32
N MET A 478 -45.53 -154.37 38.70
CA MET A 478 -44.98 -152.89 39.10
C MET A 478 -45.43 -151.48 38.27
N SER A 479 -45.21 -150.05 38.27
CA SER A 479 -44.45 -148.71 38.77
C SER A 479 -45.19 -147.20 38.59
N GLU A 480 -44.90 -145.78 38.46
CA GLU A 480 -43.87 -144.56 38.21
C GLU A 480 -44.32 -142.91 38.35
N THR A 481 -43.54 -141.69 38.27
CA THR A 481 -43.90 -140.09 38.11
C THR A 481 -42.76 -138.84 38.22
N ASN A 482 -42.67 -137.38 38.16
CA ASN A 482 -43.30 -135.89 37.98
C ASN A 482 -42.23 -134.58 37.74
N GLU A 483 -42.16 -133.13 37.67
CA GLU A 483 -42.81 -131.65 37.76
C GLU A 483 -41.98 -130.33 37.07
N LYS A 484 -41.92 -128.88 37.08
CA LYS A 484 -42.39 -127.43 37.63
C LYS A 484 -41.78 -125.95 37.02
N LEU A 485 -42.28 -124.59 37.09
CA LEU A 485 -41.60 -123.14 36.73
C LEU A 485 -42.29 -121.58 36.87
N THR A 486 -41.67 -120.30 36.56
CA THR A 486 -42.08 -118.72 36.68
C THR A 486 -41.26 -117.48 35.90
N ALA A 487 -41.24 -116.03 35.81
CA ALA A 487 -41.85 -114.55 36.12
C ALA A 487 -41.03 -113.20 35.50
N ASP A 488 -41.10 -111.75 35.45
CA ASP A 488 -41.96 -110.38 35.47
C ASP A 488 -41.26 -108.85 35.17
N ASN A 489 -41.85 -107.55 34.94
CA ASN A 489 -41.22 -106.06 34.67
C ASN A 489 -42.03 -104.55 34.57
N GLU A 490 -41.47 -103.22 34.42
CA GLU A 490 -42.07 -101.70 34.37
C GLU A 490 -41.16 -100.34 33.86
N SER A 491 -41.24 -98.89 33.66
CA SER A 491 -42.00 -97.46 33.77
C SER A 491 -41.51 -96.03 33.00
N LEU A 492 -42.15 -94.72 32.99
CA LEU A 492 -41.70 -93.21 32.56
C LEU A 492 -42.75 -91.89 32.57
N ARG A 493 -42.76 -90.47 32.26
CA ARG A 493 -42.06 -89.06 31.87
C ARG A 493 -42.95 -87.64 32.10
N VAL A 494 -42.97 -86.24 31.74
CA VAL A 494 -42.45 -84.94 30.95
C VAL A 494 -43.00 -83.42 31.46
N CYS A 495 -43.08 -82.03 31.06
CA CYS A 495 -42.91 -80.85 29.99
C CYS A 495 -42.94 -79.20 30.40
N ASP A 496 -43.05 -78.04 29.55
CA ASP A 496 -42.85 -76.46 29.80
C ASP A 496 -43.45 -75.16 28.88
N TYR A 497 -43.34 -73.74 29.12
CA TYR A 497 -43.89 -72.44 28.34
C TYR A 497 -43.44 -70.81 28.53
N THR A 498 -43.92 -69.64 27.85
CA THR A 498 -43.50 -68.07 27.88
C THR A 498 -44.36 -66.76 27.27
N LEU A 499 -44.05 -65.36 27.35
CA LEU A 499 -44.77 -63.99 26.88
C LEU A 499 -43.92 -62.56 26.63
N CYS A 500 -44.16 -61.16 26.39
CA CYS A 500 -45.17 -59.91 26.29
C CYS A 500 -44.71 -58.42 25.63
N LEU A 501 -45.42 -57.16 25.62
CA LEU A 501 -45.11 -55.79 24.85
C LEU A 501 -45.78 -54.25 25.07
N LEU A 502 -45.23 -53.04 24.53
CA LEU A 502 -45.66 -51.57 24.02
C LEU A 502 -46.13 -50.18 24.76
N SER A 503 -45.52 -48.94 24.55
CA SER A 503 -46.10 -47.51 24.27
C SER A 503 -45.23 -46.21 24.58
N LYS A 504 -45.59 -45.00 24.05
CA LYS A 504 -44.85 -43.68 23.97
C LYS A 504 -44.76 -42.80 25.25
N ASN A 505 -43.71 -41.97 25.38
CA ASN A 505 -43.77 -40.63 25.99
C ASN A 505 -42.64 -39.69 25.49
N THR A 506 -42.89 -38.39 25.29
CA THR A 506 -41.91 -37.42 24.74
C THR A 506 -41.35 -36.47 25.80
N SER A 507 -40.09 -36.64 26.19
CA SER A 507 -39.37 -35.63 27.00
C SER A 507 -38.96 -34.45 26.13
N THR A 508 -39.53 -33.26 26.37
CA THR A 508 -39.06 -32.01 25.78
C THR A 508 -37.64 -31.72 26.24
N GLY A 509 -36.70 -31.55 25.30
CA GLY A 509 -35.29 -31.31 25.62
C GLY A 509 -35.05 -29.95 26.28
N ASP A 510 -33.93 -29.85 27.01
CA ASP A 510 -33.49 -28.61 27.68
C ASP A 510 -33.15 -27.51 26.65
N LEU A 511 -34.13 -26.69 26.27
CA LEU A 511 -33.90 -25.54 25.37
C LEU A 511 -33.21 -24.39 26.12
N TRP A 512 -32.13 -23.89 25.53
CA TRP A 512 -31.38 -22.71 25.98
C TRP A 512 -31.34 -21.67 24.86
N LEU A 513 -31.48 -20.39 25.21
CA LEU A 513 -31.37 -19.27 24.28
C LEU A 513 -30.41 -18.23 24.86
N ILE A 514 -29.44 -17.81 24.05
CA ILE A 514 -28.56 -16.68 24.33
C ILE A 514 -28.91 -15.60 23.32
N TYR A 515 -29.56 -14.53 23.78
CA TYR A 515 -30.05 -13.44 22.94
C TYR A 515 -29.34 -12.14 23.29
N GLY A 516 -28.91 -11.41 22.26
CA GLY A 516 -28.20 -10.15 22.41
C GLY A 516 -28.81 -9.06 21.55
N CYS A 517 -29.05 -7.90 22.14
CA CYS A 517 -29.45 -6.70 21.42
C CYS A 517 -28.64 -5.49 21.88
N ARG A 518 -28.98 -4.28 21.43
CA ARG A 518 -28.22 -3.07 21.79
C ARG A 518 -28.57 -2.58 23.18
N SER A 519 -29.86 -2.62 23.50
CA SER A 519 -30.50 -1.98 24.64
C SER A 519 -31.86 -2.63 24.86
N PRO A 520 -32.30 -2.89 26.10
CA PRO A 520 -33.57 -3.56 26.35
C PRO A 520 -34.75 -2.76 25.78
N THR A 521 -34.86 -1.48 26.16
CA THR A 521 -36.01 -0.60 25.86
C THR A 521 -36.25 -0.32 24.37
N SER A 522 -35.22 -0.52 23.54
CA SER A 522 -35.23 -0.08 22.12
C SER A 522 -34.77 -1.14 21.12
N SER A 523 -34.52 -2.38 21.57
CA SER A 523 -34.13 -3.48 20.67
C SER A 523 -34.30 -4.90 21.22
N LEU A 524 -34.90 -5.10 22.40
CA LEU A 524 -35.39 -6.43 22.79
C LEU A 524 -36.57 -6.78 21.88
N LEU A 525 -36.47 -7.88 21.15
CA LEU A 525 -37.53 -8.37 20.26
C LEU A 525 -38.25 -9.52 20.95
N PHE A 526 -39.55 -9.64 20.71
CA PHE A 526 -40.40 -10.73 21.24
C PHE A 526 -40.38 -10.83 22.78
N GLU A 527 -40.35 -9.69 23.48
CA GLU A 527 -40.21 -9.65 24.94
C GLU A 527 -41.33 -10.39 25.70
N ASN A 528 -42.57 -10.28 25.21
CA ASN A 528 -43.72 -10.96 25.80
C ASN A 528 -43.61 -12.47 25.59
N GLU A 529 -43.27 -12.88 24.37
CA GLU A 529 -43.11 -14.29 23.99
C GLU A 529 -41.91 -14.94 24.67
N LEU A 530 -40.83 -14.18 24.92
CA LEU A 530 -39.70 -14.61 25.76
C LEU A 530 -40.11 -14.72 27.23
N SER A 531 -40.89 -13.78 27.76
CA SER A 531 -41.44 -13.84 29.12
C SER A 531 -42.29 -15.11 29.30
N ASP A 532 -43.21 -15.35 28.37
CA ASP A 532 -44.09 -16.53 28.37
C ASP A 532 -43.30 -17.83 28.18
N ALA A 533 -42.30 -17.88 27.29
CA ALA A 533 -41.49 -19.07 27.07
C ALA A 533 -40.66 -19.47 28.30
N VAL A 534 -40.08 -18.49 29.02
CA VAL A 534 -39.34 -18.73 30.27
C VAL A 534 -40.29 -19.09 31.41
N ASN A 535 -41.44 -18.43 31.51
CA ASN A 535 -42.43 -18.70 32.56
C ASN A 535 -43.06 -20.10 32.42
N SER A 536 -43.46 -20.47 31.19
CA SER A 536 -44.01 -21.79 30.84
C SER A 536 -42.98 -22.93 30.82
N LYS A 537 -41.69 -22.63 31.03
CA LYS A 537 -40.55 -23.58 30.99
C LYS A 537 -40.34 -24.29 29.65
N VAL A 538 -40.92 -23.78 28.57
CA VAL A 538 -40.57 -24.14 27.19
C VAL A 538 -39.14 -23.72 26.88
N LEU A 539 -38.74 -22.54 27.35
CA LEU A 539 -37.36 -22.08 27.37
C LEU A 539 -36.80 -22.26 28.79
N LYS A 540 -35.89 -23.22 28.96
CA LYS A 540 -35.40 -23.61 30.29
C LYS A 540 -34.42 -22.59 30.87
N HIS A 541 -33.56 -22.03 30.03
CA HIS A 541 -32.64 -20.96 30.38
C HIS A 541 -32.60 -19.92 29.25
N LEU A 542 -32.74 -18.65 29.63
CA LEU A 542 -32.55 -17.49 28.75
C LEU A 542 -31.38 -16.67 29.28
N CYS A 543 -30.42 -16.35 28.43
CA CYS A 543 -29.34 -15.41 28.73
C CYS A 543 -29.53 -14.15 27.89
N LEU A 544 -29.52 -12.98 28.52
CA LEU A 544 -29.67 -11.68 27.87
C LEU A 544 -28.39 -10.85 28.02
N CYS A 545 -27.93 -10.27 26.92
CA CYS A 545 -26.88 -9.25 26.91
C CYS A 545 -27.27 -8.02 26.10
N PHE A 546 -26.79 -6.86 26.55
CA PHE A 546 -27.09 -5.57 25.96
C PHE A 546 -25.79 -4.85 25.63
N SER A 547 -25.57 -4.56 24.34
CA SER A 547 -24.28 -4.06 23.86
C SER A 547 -24.01 -2.58 24.22
N ARG A 548 -25.00 -1.88 24.78
CA ARG A 548 -24.91 -0.50 25.29
C ARG A 548 -25.28 -0.38 26.77
N ASP A 549 -26.15 -1.26 27.27
CA ASP A 549 -26.65 -1.28 28.65
C ASP A 549 -26.13 -2.53 29.40
N THR A 550 -24.83 -2.75 29.34
CA THR A 550 -24.15 -3.94 29.88
C THR A 550 -24.20 -3.98 31.41
N VAL A 551 -24.67 -5.09 31.97
CA VAL A 551 -24.79 -5.34 33.43
C VAL A 551 -23.42 -5.69 34.02
N ASN A 552 -22.92 -4.90 34.97
CA ASN A 552 -21.57 -5.07 35.55
C ASN A 552 -21.58 -5.68 36.96
N SER A 553 -22.70 -5.54 37.69
CA SER A 553 -22.95 -6.13 39.00
C SER A 553 -24.33 -6.82 39.06
N PRO A 554 -24.54 -7.78 39.99
CA PRO A 554 -25.81 -8.52 40.07
C PRO A 554 -27.06 -7.65 40.29
N ASP A 555 -26.90 -6.50 40.93
CA ASP A 555 -28.01 -5.59 41.26
C ASP A 555 -28.36 -4.62 40.12
N GLU A 556 -27.43 -4.35 39.19
CA GLU A 556 -27.66 -3.49 38.02
C GLU A 556 -28.79 -4.01 37.12
N LYS A 557 -29.10 -5.31 37.13
CA LYS A 557 -30.23 -5.86 36.35
C LYS A 557 -31.58 -5.24 36.77
N TYR A 558 -31.74 -4.84 38.04
CA TYR A 558 -32.95 -4.17 38.52
C TYR A 558 -32.99 -2.67 38.18
N ALA A 559 -31.87 -2.10 37.71
CA ALA A 559 -31.82 -0.73 37.19
C ALA A 559 -32.21 -0.65 35.70
N LEU A 560 -32.35 -1.81 35.02
CA LEU A 560 -32.84 -1.91 33.63
C LEU A 560 -34.34 -1.62 33.58
N LYS A 561 -34.68 -0.34 33.50
CA LYS A 561 -36.06 0.13 33.36
C LYS A 561 -36.71 -0.46 32.12
N GLU A 562 -38.02 -0.66 32.20
CA GLU A 562 -38.90 -1.08 31.09
C GLU A 562 -38.73 -2.53 30.61
N ILE A 563 -37.95 -3.39 31.31
CA ILE A 563 -38.01 -4.86 31.11
C ILE A 563 -39.11 -5.48 31.99
N SER A 564 -39.88 -6.41 31.41
CA SER A 564 -40.73 -7.40 32.07
C SER A 564 -40.09 -8.02 33.33
N SER A 565 -40.77 -7.93 34.47
CA SER A 565 -40.24 -8.46 35.74
C SER A 565 -39.95 -9.97 35.69
N ILE A 566 -40.72 -10.72 34.89
CA ILE A 566 -40.51 -12.15 34.63
C ILE A 566 -39.11 -12.40 34.04
N LEU A 567 -38.67 -11.57 33.10
CA LEU A 567 -37.32 -11.66 32.51
C LEU A 567 -36.26 -11.17 33.48
N THR A 568 -36.48 -10.06 34.17
CA THR A 568 -35.53 -9.52 35.17
C THR A 568 -35.28 -10.50 36.32
N GLU A 569 -36.28 -11.30 36.71
CA GLU A 569 -36.16 -12.35 37.73
C GLU A 569 -35.58 -13.66 37.18
N GLN A 570 -36.10 -14.17 36.04
CA GLN A 570 -35.85 -15.55 35.58
C GLN A 570 -34.80 -15.68 34.45
N ALA A 571 -34.41 -14.59 33.78
CA ALA A 571 -33.31 -14.61 32.81
C ALA A 571 -31.94 -14.43 33.50
N CYS A 572 -30.91 -15.02 32.90
CA CYS A 572 -29.53 -14.82 33.28
C CYS A 572 -28.98 -13.56 32.59
N PHE A 573 -28.24 -12.74 33.34
CA PHE A 573 -27.51 -11.57 32.83
C PHE A 573 -26.03 -11.75 33.18
N PRO A 574 -25.22 -12.41 32.32
CA PRO A 574 -23.82 -12.67 32.61
C PRO A 574 -23.03 -11.36 32.77
N LEU A 575 -22.30 -11.21 33.88
CA LEU A 575 -21.65 -9.95 34.23
C LEU A 575 -20.60 -9.54 33.18
N LYS A 576 -20.68 -8.28 32.74
CA LYS A 576 -19.82 -7.66 31.71
C LYS A 576 -19.96 -8.27 30.30
N ALA A 577 -20.99 -9.09 30.05
CA ALA A 577 -21.26 -9.60 28.71
C ALA A 577 -21.90 -8.53 27.82
N GLN A 578 -21.15 -8.06 26.82
CA GLN A 578 -21.62 -7.03 25.88
C GLN A 578 -22.29 -7.66 24.64
N TYR A 579 -21.90 -8.88 24.29
CA TYR A 579 -22.41 -9.64 23.14
C TYR A 579 -22.63 -11.12 23.50
N VAL A 580 -23.36 -11.86 22.68
CA VAL A 580 -23.74 -13.26 22.96
C VAL A 580 -22.54 -14.21 23.15
N GLN A 581 -21.40 -13.94 22.50
CA GLN A 581 -20.19 -14.74 22.72
C GLN A 581 -19.57 -14.52 24.10
N ASP A 582 -19.80 -13.36 24.73
CA ASP A 582 -19.33 -13.07 26.09
C ASP A 582 -20.21 -13.77 27.15
N CYS A 583 -21.46 -14.14 26.81
CA CYS A 583 -22.32 -15.00 27.63
C CYS A 583 -21.86 -16.46 27.62
N ILE A 584 -21.21 -16.92 26.54
CA ILE A 584 -20.68 -18.29 26.41
C ILE A 584 -19.32 -18.41 27.10
N LEU A 585 -18.48 -17.38 27.02
CA LEU A 585 -17.24 -17.27 27.78
C LEU A 585 -16.80 -15.80 27.83
N CYS A 586 -16.67 -15.23 29.03
CA CYS A 586 -16.40 -13.79 29.18
C CYS A 586 -14.94 -13.44 28.80
N LYS A 587 -14.78 -12.66 27.72
CA LYS A 587 -13.49 -12.43 27.05
C LYS A 587 -12.47 -11.59 27.83
N TYR A 588 -12.88 -10.90 28.89
CA TYR A 588 -12.12 -9.79 29.50
C TYR A 588 -11.11 -10.18 30.60
N SER A 589 -10.79 -11.47 30.79
CA SER A 589 -9.75 -11.89 31.74
C SER A 589 -8.90 -13.06 31.21
N THR A 590 -7.58 -12.90 31.23
CA THR A 590 -6.61 -13.99 31.00
C THR A 590 -6.53 -14.96 32.19
N ASP A 591 -7.02 -14.52 33.35
CA ASP A 591 -7.10 -15.27 34.61
C ASP A 591 -8.50 -15.82 34.89
N TYR A 592 -9.36 -15.90 33.86
CA TYR A 592 -10.73 -16.39 34.00
C TYR A 592 -10.76 -17.83 34.55
N GLU A 593 -11.51 -18.01 35.65
CA GLU A 593 -11.78 -19.29 36.29
C GLU A 593 -13.18 -19.76 35.89
N VAL A 594 -13.32 -21.06 35.65
CA VAL A 594 -14.55 -21.68 35.14
C VAL A 594 -15.71 -21.48 36.12
N SER A 595 -16.77 -20.82 35.67
CA SER A 595 -17.98 -20.57 36.44
C SER A 595 -18.97 -21.74 36.34
N GLU A 596 -19.98 -21.76 37.22
CA GLU A 596 -21.04 -22.78 37.16
C GLU A 596 -21.81 -22.74 35.82
N HIS A 597 -21.97 -21.55 35.23
CA HIS A 597 -22.62 -21.37 33.93
C HIS A 597 -21.85 -22.08 32.80
N ASP A 598 -20.53 -21.94 32.80
CA ASP A 598 -19.64 -22.59 31.83
C ASP A 598 -19.74 -24.12 31.94
N ILE A 599 -19.76 -24.65 33.17
CA ILE A 599 -19.94 -26.09 33.42
C ILE A 599 -21.30 -26.56 32.90
N GLN A 600 -22.37 -25.83 33.18
CA GLN A 600 -23.71 -26.16 32.66
C GLN A 600 -23.71 -26.19 31.12
N LEU A 601 -23.12 -25.20 30.44
CA LEU A 601 -22.99 -25.16 28.98
C LEU A 601 -22.15 -26.31 28.42
N MET A 602 -21.02 -26.66 29.05
CA MET A 602 -20.19 -27.80 28.66
C MET A 602 -20.95 -29.13 28.78
N ASN A 603 -21.68 -29.33 29.87
CA ASN A 603 -22.44 -30.56 30.12
C ASN A 603 -23.62 -30.72 29.14
N LEU A 604 -24.24 -29.64 28.65
CA LEU A 604 -25.22 -29.74 27.55
C LEU A 604 -24.61 -30.42 26.33
N VAL A 605 -23.39 -30.01 25.93
CA VAL A 605 -22.75 -30.48 24.70
C VAL A 605 -22.17 -31.89 24.84
N PHE A 606 -21.47 -32.18 25.93
CA PHE A 606 -20.80 -33.48 26.13
C PHE A 606 -21.73 -34.56 26.70
N GLU A 607 -22.50 -34.25 27.74
CA GLU A 607 -23.27 -35.26 28.48
C GLU A 607 -24.69 -35.43 27.95
N LYS A 608 -25.33 -34.34 27.51
CA LYS A 608 -26.71 -34.36 26.97
C LYS A 608 -26.80 -34.35 25.44
N GLY A 609 -25.68 -34.37 24.73
CA GLY A 609 -25.66 -34.43 23.26
C GLY A 609 -26.30 -33.23 22.55
N ALA A 610 -26.35 -32.05 23.20
CA ALA A 610 -27.07 -30.89 22.68
C ALA A 610 -26.63 -30.44 21.28
N LYS A 611 -27.54 -29.75 20.58
CA LYS A 611 -27.34 -29.11 19.29
C LYS A 611 -27.19 -27.60 19.48
N ILE A 612 -26.09 -27.04 18.99
CA ILE A 612 -25.83 -25.60 18.93
C ILE A 612 -26.36 -25.07 17.59
N MET A 613 -27.13 -23.98 17.64
CA MET A 613 -27.60 -23.25 16.46
C MET A 613 -27.26 -21.77 16.63
N ILE A 614 -26.65 -21.17 15.62
CA ILE A 614 -26.21 -19.77 15.63
C ILE A 614 -26.94 -19.05 14.50
N CYS A 615 -27.75 -18.05 14.84
CA CYS A 615 -28.51 -17.27 13.86
C CYS A 615 -28.23 -15.76 14.03
N GLY A 616 -28.12 -15.03 12.92
CA GLY A 616 -28.00 -13.57 12.93
C GLY A 616 -27.29 -13.00 11.70
N GLY A 617 -27.30 -11.67 11.57
CA GLY A 617 -26.75 -11.00 10.39
C GLY A 617 -25.22 -10.96 10.30
N PRO A 618 -24.50 -10.38 11.28
CA PRO A 618 -23.06 -10.17 11.13
C PRO A 618 -22.27 -11.49 11.07
N ARG A 619 -21.48 -11.73 10.01
CA ARG A 619 -20.56 -12.88 9.95
C ARG A 619 -19.56 -12.93 11.12
N ALA A 620 -19.25 -11.77 11.71
CA ALA A 620 -18.45 -11.65 12.93
C ALA A 620 -19.12 -12.25 14.18
N LEU A 621 -20.46 -12.34 14.21
CA LEU A 621 -21.23 -12.97 15.30
C LEU A 621 -20.91 -14.47 15.37
N ALA A 622 -21.06 -15.18 14.26
CA ALA A 622 -20.81 -16.62 14.20
C ALA A 622 -19.33 -16.96 14.47
N PHE A 623 -18.39 -16.15 13.96
CA PHE A 623 -16.97 -16.30 14.30
C PHE A 623 -16.69 -16.08 15.79
N GLY A 624 -17.27 -15.03 16.41
CA GLY A 624 -17.12 -14.78 17.84
C GLY A 624 -17.71 -15.88 18.72
N VAL A 625 -18.89 -16.40 18.35
CA VAL A 625 -19.56 -17.50 19.05
C VAL A 625 -18.79 -18.82 18.88
N TYR A 626 -18.28 -19.11 17.68
CA TYR A 626 -17.39 -20.24 17.43
C TYR A 626 -16.12 -20.17 18.28
N GLU A 627 -15.48 -18.99 18.38
CA GLU A 627 -14.32 -18.75 19.24
C GLU A 627 -14.62 -19.04 20.71
N SER A 628 -15.71 -18.49 21.28
CA SER A 628 -16.06 -18.76 22.70
C SER A 628 -16.36 -20.23 22.95
N TRP A 629 -17.12 -20.89 22.07
CA TRP A 629 -17.35 -22.35 22.17
C TRP A 629 -16.06 -23.16 22.05
N LEU A 630 -15.17 -22.81 21.11
CA LEU A 630 -13.91 -23.54 20.91
C LEU A 630 -13.05 -23.54 22.18
N ARG A 631 -12.98 -22.39 22.86
CA ARG A 631 -12.24 -22.21 24.12
C ARG A 631 -12.88 -23.01 25.25
N LEU A 632 -14.20 -22.90 25.40
CA LEU A 632 -14.98 -23.63 26.40
C LEU A 632 -14.85 -25.16 26.24
N LEU A 633 -14.92 -25.66 25.00
CA LEU A 633 -14.74 -27.08 24.70
C LEU A 633 -13.30 -27.55 24.96
N ALA A 634 -12.28 -26.74 24.68
CA ALA A 634 -10.88 -27.05 25.02
C ALA A 634 -10.67 -27.16 26.55
N MET A 635 -11.34 -26.31 27.34
CA MET A 635 -11.33 -26.40 28.81
C MET A 635 -11.99 -27.70 29.31
N ARG A 636 -13.08 -28.18 28.68
CA ARG A 636 -13.66 -29.50 29.01
C ARG A 636 -12.73 -30.65 28.64
N LEU A 637 -12.09 -30.62 27.47
CA LEU A 637 -11.17 -31.69 27.05
C LEU A 637 -9.93 -31.77 27.97
N TYR A 638 -9.41 -30.63 28.41
CA TYR A 638 -8.39 -30.58 29.45
C TYR A 638 -8.91 -31.15 30.79
N PHE A 639 -10.15 -30.84 31.18
CA PHE A 639 -10.77 -31.40 32.39
C PHE A 639 -10.95 -32.91 32.31
N GLU A 640 -11.48 -33.47 31.20
CA GLU A 640 -11.59 -34.94 31.03
C GLU A 640 -10.24 -35.63 31.22
N ARG A 641 -9.19 -35.05 30.63
CA ARG A 641 -7.81 -35.57 30.69
C ARG A 641 -7.14 -35.46 32.08
N THR A 642 -7.44 -34.41 32.85
CA THR A 642 -6.68 -34.08 34.08
C THR A 642 -7.49 -34.10 35.37
N GLN A 643 -8.82 -34.21 35.26
CA GLN A 643 -9.82 -34.10 36.33
C GLN A 643 -9.70 -32.80 37.16
N LYS A 644 -9.19 -31.73 36.53
CA LYS A 644 -9.03 -30.39 37.11
C LYS A 644 -9.35 -29.31 36.08
N TRP A 645 -10.05 -28.26 36.50
CA TRP A 645 -10.28 -27.09 35.65
C TRP A 645 -8.99 -26.26 35.52
N CYS A 646 -8.73 -25.74 34.32
CA CYS A 646 -7.65 -24.81 34.03
C CYS A 646 -8.17 -23.38 33.86
N LYS A 647 -7.27 -22.40 33.96
CA LYS A 647 -7.51 -21.04 33.44
C LYS A 647 -7.31 -21.02 31.93
N TYR A 648 -7.97 -20.08 31.24
CA TYR A 648 -7.83 -19.93 29.78
C TYR A 648 -6.37 -19.84 29.30
N SER A 649 -5.53 -19.11 30.05
CA SER A 649 -4.09 -18.94 29.80
C SER A 649 -3.24 -20.21 30.02
N ALA A 650 -3.81 -21.29 30.54
CA ALA A 650 -3.15 -22.56 30.84
C ALA A 650 -3.64 -23.75 29.98
N ILE A 651 -4.48 -23.50 28.97
CA ILE A 651 -4.94 -24.53 28.02
C ILE A 651 -3.80 -24.87 27.03
N PRO A 652 -3.40 -26.15 26.87
CA PRO A 652 -2.46 -26.58 25.85
C PRO A 652 -3.01 -26.42 24.42
N GLU A 653 -2.16 -26.07 23.46
CA GLU A 653 -2.55 -25.98 22.02
C GLU A 653 -3.14 -27.29 21.48
N GLU A 654 -2.70 -28.43 22.02
CA GLU A 654 -3.28 -29.75 21.74
C GLU A 654 -4.79 -29.82 22.03
N ASP A 655 -5.25 -29.26 23.16
CA ASP A 655 -6.67 -29.27 23.52
C ASP A 655 -7.48 -28.29 22.65
N PHE A 656 -6.87 -27.22 22.12
CA PHE A 656 -7.47 -26.40 21.07
C PHE A 656 -7.56 -27.13 19.71
N ILE A 657 -6.55 -27.91 19.33
CA ILE A 657 -6.60 -28.76 18.13
C ILE A 657 -7.72 -29.81 18.27
N ASN A 658 -7.79 -30.48 19.41
CA ASN A 658 -8.83 -31.47 19.72
C ASN A 658 -10.23 -30.84 19.74
N ALA A 659 -10.38 -29.63 20.31
CA ALA A 659 -11.65 -28.91 20.32
C ALA A 659 -12.08 -28.48 18.90
N ARG A 660 -11.15 -28.04 18.03
CA ARG A 660 -11.45 -27.75 16.61
C ARG A 660 -11.98 -28.99 15.90
N ALA A 661 -11.29 -30.13 16.05
CA ALA A 661 -11.72 -31.41 15.49
C ALA A 661 -13.09 -31.87 16.04
N TYR A 662 -13.36 -31.65 17.33
CA TYR A 662 -14.64 -31.99 17.95
C TYR A 662 -15.80 -31.13 17.41
N VAL A 663 -15.61 -29.83 17.19
CA VAL A 663 -16.64 -28.98 16.55
C VAL A 663 -16.88 -29.41 15.10
N ASP A 664 -15.85 -29.82 14.36
CA ASP A 664 -16.04 -30.32 12.99
C ASP A 664 -16.72 -31.70 12.93
N ILE A 665 -16.57 -32.54 13.97
CA ILE A 665 -17.41 -33.73 14.19
C ILE A 665 -18.86 -33.31 14.48
N MET A 666 -19.09 -32.31 15.33
CA MET A 666 -20.44 -31.80 15.60
C MET A 666 -21.10 -31.20 14.35
N ARG A 667 -20.37 -30.48 13.49
CA ARG A 667 -20.86 -29.98 12.20
C ARG A 667 -21.29 -31.14 11.29
N LYS A 668 -20.46 -32.17 11.13
CA LYS A 668 -20.78 -33.39 10.36
C LYS A 668 -21.98 -34.17 10.92
N ALA A 669 -22.21 -34.09 12.23
CA ALA A 669 -23.35 -34.70 12.91
C ALA A 669 -24.59 -33.77 13.01
N GLU A 670 -24.60 -32.63 12.29
CA GLU A 670 -25.65 -31.60 12.34
C GLU A 670 -25.94 -30.99 13.74
N ARG A 671 -25.03 -31.22 14.69
CA ARG A 671 -25.08 -30.73 16.08
C ARG A 671 -24.47 -29.34 16.28
N PHE A 672 -23.82 -28.77 15.26
CA PHE A 672 -23.36 -27.38 15.26
C PHE A 672 -23.76 -26.76 13.91
N GLN A 673 -24.71 -25.83 13.92
CA GLN A 673 -25.26 -25.21 12.72
C GLN A 673 -25.19 -23.68 12.78
N GLU A 674 -24.90 -23.06 11.63
CA GLU A 674 -24.69 -21.63 11.44
C GLU A 674 -25.63 -21.13 10.32
N ASP A 675 -26.60 -20.28 10.67
CA ASP A 675 -27.60 -19.68 9.76
C ASP A 675 -27.43 -18.16 9.76
N VAL A 676 -26.57 -17.66 8.85
CA VAL A 676 -25.99 -16.32 8.93
C VAL A 676 -26.30 -15.50 7.67
N TRP A 677 -27.10 -14.45 7.80
CA TRP A 677 -27.48 -13.56 6.69
C TRP A 677 -26.61 -12.29 6.64
N ALA A 678 -25.41 -12.41 6.04
CA ALA A 678 -24.44 -11.33 5.88
C ALA A 678 -24.36 -10.79 4.44
#